data_AF-A0A6A6RJR8-F1
#
_entry.id   AF-A0A6A6RJR8-F1
#
_cell.length_a   1.000
_cell.length_b   1.000
_cell.length_c   1.000
_cell.angle_alpha   90.00
_cell.angle_beta   90.00
_cell.angle_gamma   90.00
#
_symmetry.space_group_name_H-M   'P 1'
#
loop_
_entity.id
_entity.type
_entity.pdbx_description
1 polymer ?
#
loop_
_entity_poly.entity_id
_entity_poly.type
_entity_poly.pdbx_seq_one_letter_code
_entity_poly.pdbx_strand_id
1 'polypeptide(L)'
;MTSGSTNLTRYPDRPWIGNRYSLYHPYQHDSEPDSYYRQPPSRGPRPLSTIALNKLQDPRLKCERNLGWSIDWAVAFIVDHLNSKNSPDAATALKHIRIRAANLEREGYIGEIPYHIFNKLDETLFAGHLKNAVYLDIRSLGPDVSGHTHSQGWGPDAKVKRVSIILNGDVLQEARSKDIVAALIHHMIHAYFLVACGPQQEKEVAYGRLGHGHHFGKIMMAIKELSAANKRPLTALDFGHSLGQSRDFYGEYHHQQRKPYRQRRAKEVWYRSQCTSDVDGLSDGEIEEWYGGVCKPLLDLPESLRTLNVTIYNDHKSVLIPASRVNPYFSIARAIEKAGSRYLEIHEDVSTETFECFLELLHTDSYSPDPKHIMRTGNKGPPVIKGTQAESEPYILTDIKMFKMGGVMGFGELKDMALERMYRHVITHEDPVALLREIYDGGEPDADLKTWTRKFLMRVPCANDAVGGDWMGLSVNVGGRGPVVEPSNLAKLECEMLAYRPAFFELLESSSALKYEVSKAKRDLVSNNLYAPPSLYPNANVAIAQVARPLSPAMNAYGIPVARPLGLGMPMRPQMIGWISPEEAVERERMDRLAERRVVAQAHAQAQAAAHAAAVQAAANAAGVGVMGDGFYDGVDDGGFYWDE
;
A
#
# COMPACT_ATOMS: atom_id res chain seq x y z
N MET A 1 -69.89 -12.39 32.65
CA MET A 1 -70.64 -13.50 32.05
C MET A 1 -69.67 -14.65 31.83
N THR A 2 -70.01 -15.81 32.43
CA THR A 2 -69.48 -17.18 32.24
C THR A 2 -67.96 -17.40 32.30
N SER A 3 -67.29 -17.87 33.36
CA SER A 3 -67.49 -18.98 34.34
C SER A 3 -66.85 -20.33 33.95
N GLY A 4 -66.05 -20.88 34.88
CA GLY A 4 -65.50 -22.27 34.96
C GLY A 4 -63.96 -22.28 34.80
N SER A 5 -63.08 -22.32 35.82
CA SER A 5 -63.00 -23.08 37.11
C SER A 5 -63.20 -24.59 36.89
N THR A 6 -62.27 -25.50 37.20
CA THR A 6 -61.70 -25.76 38.54
C THR A 6 -60.46 -26.68 38.52
N ASN A 7 -59.44 -26.33 39.34
CA ASN A 7 -58.78 -27.11 40.41
C ASN A 7 -58.09 -28.49 40.13
N LEU A 8 -57.02 -28.93 40.81
CA LEU A 8 -56.67 -28.87 42.25
C LEU A 8 -55.19 -29.26 42.49
N THR A 9 -54.54 -28.56 43.45
CA THR A 9 -53.56 -29.04 44.48
C THR A 9 -52.14 -29.52 44.08
N ARG A 10 -51.05 -29.29 44.83
CA ARG A 10 -50.85 -29.07 46.29
C ARG A 10 -49.43 -28.48 46.52
N TYR A 11 -49.31 -27.47 47.39
CA TYR A 11 -48.12 -27.13 48.21
C TYR A 11 -48.46 -27.52 49.67
N PRO A 12 -47.57 -27.45 50.72
CA PRO A 12 -46.16 -27.01 50.85
C PRO A 12 -45.29 -28.10 51.59
N ASP A 13 -43.98 -27.99 51.82
CA ASP A 13 -43.30 -27.22 52.89
C ASP A 13 -41.75 -27.29 52.80
N ARG A 14 -41.11 -26.20 53.27
CA ARG A 14 -39.67 -25.90 53.53
C ARG A 14 -39.07 -26.75 54.69
N PRO A 15 -37.82 -26.56 55.23
CA PRO A 15 -36.63 -25.71 54.91
C PRO A 15 -35.23 -26.41 55.04
N TRP A 16 -34.14 -25.59 55.04
CA TRP A 16 -32.73 -25.76 55.53
C TRP A 16 -31.65 -25.78 54.42
N ILE A 17 -30.85 -24.71 54.21
CA ILE A 17 -29.65 -24.20 54.94
C ILE A 17 -28.36 -24.97 54.58
N GLY A 18 -27.37 -24.22 54.07
CA GLY A 18 -25.93 -24.56 53.97
C GLY A 18 -25.57 -25.41 52.74
N ASN A 19 -24.50 -25.20 52.00
CA ASN A 19 -23.23 -24.60 52.37
C ASN A 19 -22.48 -24.11 51.12
N ARG A 20 -21.82 -22.97 51.25
CA ARG A 20 -20.80 -22.47 50.33
C ARG A 20 -19.59 -23.41 50.41
N TYR A 21 -19.10 -23.92 49.29
CA TYR A 21 -17.66 -24.01 49.03
C TYR A 21 -17.40 -23.84 47.54
N SER A 22 -16.74 -22.72 47.24
CA SER A 22 -16.01 -22.45 46.01
C SER A 22 -14.79 -23.36 45.97
N LEU A 23 -14.66 -24.17 44.91
CA LEU A 23 -13.41 -24.82 44.56
C LEU A 23 -12.87 -24.13 43.31
N TYR A 24 -12.03 -23.13 43.56
CA TYR A 24 -11.01 -22.68 42.64
C TYR A 24 -10.19 -23.89 42.22
N HIS A 25 -10.28 -24.28 40.95
CA HIS A 25 -9.24 -25.12 40.33
C HIS A 25 -8.23 -24.20 39.65
N PRO A 26 -6.93 -24.31 40.00
CA PRO A 26 -5.90 -23.48 39.41
C PRO A 26 -5.68 -23.89 37.95
N TYR A 27 -5.48 -22.89 37.10
CA TYR A 27 -4.96 -23.03 35.74
C TYR A 27 -3.71 -23.94 35.76
N GLN A 28 -3.81 -25.13 35.17
CA GLN A 28 -2.65 -25.92 34.82
C GLN A 28 -2.14 -25.47 33.44
N HIS A 29 -0.85 -25.18 33.39
CA HIS A 29 -0.09 -24.79 32.22
C HIS A 29 0.15 -26.05 31.36
N ASP A 30 -0.39 -26.09 30.13
CA ASP A 30 -0.29 -27.23 29.19
C ASP A 30 1.11 -27.36 28.54
N SER A 31 2.15 -27.43 29.37
CA SER A 31 3.54 -27.65 28.93
C SER A 31 4.17 -28.75 29.76
N GLU A 32 3.57 -29.95 29.77
CA GLU A 32 4.25 -31.16 30.24
C GLU A 32 4.47 -32.15 29.09
N PRO A 33 5.66 -32.77 29.00
CA PRO A 33 5.93 -33.84 28.07
C PRO A 33 5.21 -35.11 28.52
N ASP A 34 4.44 -35.74 27.63
CA ASP A 34 3.79 -37.03 27.86
C ASP A 34 4.80 -38.07 28.39
N SER A 35 4.76 -38.35 29.69
CA SER A 35 5.54 -39.44 30.28
C SER A 35 4.83 -40.76 30.03
N TYR A 36 5.42 -41.59 29.18
CA TYR A 36 4.92 -42.91 28.81
C TYR A 36 5.14 -43.92 29.97
N TYR A 37 4.35 -43.87 31.02
CA TYR A 37 4.24 -45.00 31.95
C TYR A 37 3.30 -46.07 31.36
N ARG A 38 3.92 -47.19 30.99
CA ARG A 38 3.30 -48.41 30.46
C ARG A 38 2.40 -49.05 31.53
N GLN A 39 1.10 -48.77 31.51
CA GLN A 39 0.11 -49.55 32.26
C GLN A 39 -0.36 -50.78 31.46
N PRO A 40 -0.73 -51.89 32.14
CA PRO A 40 -1.13 -53.14 31.48
C PRO A 40 -2.50 -53.03 30.78
N PRO A 41 -2.77 -53.91 29.79
CA PRO A 41 -3.88 -53.74 28.86
C PRO A 41 -5.22 -54.04 29.53
N SER A 42 -5.98 -53.00 29.89
CA SER A 42 -7.39 -53.13 30.22
C SER A 42 -8.18 -53.25 28.92
N ARG A 43 -8.84 -54.40 28.73
CA ARG A 43 -9.68 -54.72 27.56
C ARG A 43 -10.98 -53.92 27.63
N GLY A 44 -10.98 -52.74 27.04
CA GLY A 44 -12.15 -51.93 26.75
C GLY A 44 -11.72 -50.66 26.03
N PRO A 45 -12.45 -50.17 25.01
CA PRO A 45 -12.14 -48.87 24.43
C PRO A 45 -12.37 -47.81 25.50
N ARG A 46 -11.29 -47.29 26.10
CA ARG A 46 -11.40 -46.05 26.87
C ARG A 46 -11.70 -44.94 25.87
N PRO A 47 -12.79 -44.18 26.02
CA PRO A 47 -12.92 -42.90 25.32
C PRO A 47 -11.79 -42.00 25.83
N LEU A 48 -10.77 -41.79 24.99
CA LEU A 48 -9.66 -40.89 25.29
C LEU A 48 -10.10 -39.43 25.16
N SER A 49 -9.38 -38.55 25.84
CA SER A 49 -9.82 -37.20 26.23
C SER A 49 -10.44 -36.39 25.09
N THR A 50 -11.75 -36.18 25.20
CA THR A 50 -12.63 -35.39 24.34
C THR A 50 -12.14 -33.95 24.14
N ILE A 51 -11.26 -33.43 25.00
CA ILE A 51 -10.97 -31.99 25.13
C ILE A 51 -10.30 -31.38 23.89
N ALA A 52 -9.33 -32.05 23.26
CA ALA A 52 -8.63 -31.50 22.09
C ALA A 52 -9.48 -31.60 20.80
N LEU A 53 -10.15 -32.75 20.60
CA LEU A 53 -11.17 -32.98 19.57
C LEU A 53 -12.26 -31.89 19.64
N ASN A 54 -12.71 -31.59 20.86
CA ASN A 54 -13.73 -30.57 21.10
C ASN A 54 -13.33 -29.19 20.58
N LYS A 55 -12.05 -28.78 20.61
CA LYS A 55 -11.66 -27.42 20.18
C LYS A 55 -11.68 -27.24 18.66
N LEU A 56 -11.19 -28.22 17.89
CA LEU A 56 -11.23 -28.14 16.42
C LEU A 56 -12.67 -28.12 15.90
N GLN A 57 -13.58 -28.79 16.60
CA GLN A 57 -14.99 -28.90 16.26
C GLN A 57 -15.91 -27.91 17.02
N ASP A 58 -15.40 -27.04 17.91
CA ASP A 58 -16.27 -26.08 18.63
C ASP A 58 -16.61 -24.89 17.72
N PRO A 59 -17.88 -24.72 17.31
CA PRO A 59 -18.27 -23.59 16.47
C PRO A 59 -18.26 -22.25 17.22
N ARG A 60 -18.23 -22.26 18.55
CA ARG A 60 -18.29 -21.06 19.39
C ARG A 60 -16.93 -20.40 19.58
N LEU A 61 -15.84 -21.13 19.32
CA LEU A 61 -14.51 -20.55 19.34
C LEU A 61 -14.38 -19.54 18.21
N LYS A 62 -13.98 -18.33 18.57
CA LYS A 62 -13.69 -17.24 17.64
C LYS A 62 -12.19 -17.10 17.47
N CYS A 63 -11.75 -16.80 16.26
CA CYS A 63 -10.37 -16.44 15.98
C CYS A 63 -10.35 -15.49 14.80
N GLU A 64 -9.95 -14.25 15.06
CA GLU A 64 -9.77 -13.19 14.05
C GLU A 64 -8.28 -13.01 13.71
N ARG A 65 -7.51 -14.10 13.84
CA ARG A 65 -6.07 -14.06 13.56
C ARG A 65 -5.86 -13.75 12.08
N ASN A 66 -5.22 -12.61 11.83
CA ASN A 66 -4.69 -12.20 10.55
C ASN A 66 -3.27 -11.68 10.82
N LEU A 67 -2.26 -12.35 10.27
CA LEU A 67 -0.86 -11.93 10.48
C LEU A 67 -0.50 -10.66 9.68
N GLY A 68 -1.36 -10.25 8.74
CA GLY A 68 -1.12 -9.08 7.91
C GLY A 68 0.09 -9.25 7.01
N TRP A 69 0.36 -10.48 6.58
CA TRP A 69 1.46 -10.83 5.68
C TRP A 69 1.02 -10.72 4.22
N SER A 70 1.94 -10.35 3.34
CA SER A 70 1.76 -10.63 1.92
C SER A 70 1.81 -12.15 1.69
N ILE A 71 1.14 -12.63 0.65
CA ILE A 71 1.16 -14.06 0.31
C ILE A 71 2.57 -14.52 -0.08
N ASP A 72 3.37 -13.67 -0.72
CA ASP A 72 4.79 -13.96 -1.04
C ASP A 72 5.62 -14.14 0.23
N TRP A 73 5.44 -13.25 1.22
CA TRP A 73 6.12 -13.39 2.50
C TRP A 73 5.65 -14.63 3.26
N ALA A 74 4.35 -14.94 3.23
CA ALA A 74 3.82 -16.14 3.85
C ALA A 74 4.44 -17.42 3.26
N VAL A 75 4.71 -17.45 1.95
CA VAL A 75 5.44 -18.55 1.29
C VAL A 75 6.90 -18.57 1.72
N ALA A 76 7.60 -17.44 1.63
CA ALA A 76 9.02 -17.32 2.01
C ALA A 76 9.24 -17.81 3.45
N PHE A 77 8.40 -17.38 4.38
CA PHE A 77 8.43 -17.77 5.78
C PHE A 77 8.28 -19.28 5.96
N ILE A 78 7.29 -19.93 5.32
CA ILE A 78 7.10 -21.38 5.48
C ILE A 78 8.23 -22.17 4.85
N VAL A 79 8.69 -21.80 3.66
CA VAL A 79 9.82 -22.49 3.02
C VAL A 79 11.08 -22.38 3.88
N ASP A 80 11.35 -21.22 4.47
CA ASP A 80 12.45 -21.02 5.39
C ASP A 80 12.25 -21.81 6.70
N HIS A 81 11.04 -21.81 7.28
CA HIS A 81 10.70 -22.60 8.47
C HIS A 81 10.92 -24.10 8.25
N LEU A 82 10.55 -24.63 7.08
CA LEU A 82 10.71 -26.05 6.73
C LEU A 82 12.17 -26.44 6.38
N ASN A 83 13.06 -25.46 6.24
CA ASN A 83 14.47 -25.72 5.99
C ASN A 83 15.09 -26.49 7.16
N SER A 84 15.94 -27.47 6.88
CA SER A 84 16.62 -28.29 7.88
C SER A 84 17.48 -27.48 8.86
N LYS A 85 17.91 -26.27 8.47
CA LYS A 85 18.62 -25.34 9.35
C LYS A 85 17.72 -24.78 10.46
N ASN A 86 16.47 -24.45 10.15
CA ASN A 86 15.55 -23.78 11.07
C ASN A 86 14.66 -24.77 11.83
N SER A 87 14.28 -25.88 11.18
CA SER A 87 13.51 -26.95 11.80
C SER A 87 14.13 -28.33 11.53
N PRO A 88 15.28 -28.66 12.16
CA PRO A 88 16.02 -29.90 11.90
C PRO A 88 15.18 -31.17 12.15
N ASP A 89 14.24 -31.11 13.09
CA ASP A 89 13.41 -32.25 13.47
C ASP A 89 12.13 -32.40 12.63
N ALA A 90 11.81 -31.43 11.74
CA ALA A 90 10.52 -31.39 11.05
C ALA A 90 10.27 -32.64 10.18
N ALA A 91 11.30 -33.13 9.49
CA ALA A 91 11.20 -34.35 8.67
C ALA A 91 10.88 -35.59 9.53
N THR A 92 11.55 -35.72 10.69
CA THR A 92 11.32 -36.81 11.65
C THR A 92 9.94 -36.71 12.29
N ALA A 93 9.52 -35.51 12.68
CA ALA A 93 8.19 -35.26 13.21
C ALA A 93 7.09 -35.62 12.18
N LEU A 94 7.23 -35.20 10.92
CA LEU A 94 6.30 -35.55 9.85
C LEU A 94 6.23 -37.07 9.61
N LYS A 95 7.36 -37.77 9.68
CA LYS A 95 7.39 -39.25 9.64
C LYS A 95 6.59 -39.86 10.78
N HIS A 96 6.77 -39.39 12.02
CA HIS A 96 6.03 -39.90 13.18
C HIS A 96 4.53 -39.64 13.08
N ILE A 97 4.14 -38.46 12.58
CA ILE A 97 2.73 -38.14 12.32
C ILE A 97 2.11 -39.17 11.34
N ARG A 98 2.81 -39.48 10.25
CA ARG A 98 2.35 -40.47 9.26
C ARG A 98 2.26 -41.88 9.85
N ILE A 99 3.21 -42.28 10.69
CA ILE A 99 3.16 -43.56 11.41
C ILE A 99 1.95 -43.59 12.35
N ARG A 100 1.66 -42.49 13.07
CA ARG A 100 0.49 -42.39 13.94
C ARG A 100 -0.80 -42.51 13.14
N ALA A 101 -0.91 -41.85 12.00
CA ALA A 101 -2.06 -41.97 11.10
C ALA A 101 -2.28 -43.42 10.62
N ALA A 102 -1.22 -44.11 10.21
CA ALA A 102 -1.30 -45.53 9.83
C ALA A 102 -1.67 -46.46 11.00
N ASN A 103 -1.27 -46.13 12.23
CA ASN A 103 -1.69 -46.88 13.42
C ASN A 103 -3.19 -46.69 13.68
N LEU A 104 -3.69 -45.46 13.62
CA LEU A 104 -5.12 -45.16 13.76
C LEU A 104 -5.97 -45.85 12.69
N GLU A 105 -5.49 -45.91 11.44
CA GLU A 105 -6.12 -46.68 10.37
C GLU A 105 -6.23 -48.18 10.74
N ARG A 106 -5.13 -48.79 11.20
CA ARG A 106 -5.13 -50.20 11.64
C ARG A 106 -6.01 -50.46 12.86
N GLU A 107 -6.18 -49.46 13.71
CA GLU A 107 -7.05 -49.50 14.89
C GLU A 107 -8.54 -49.24 14.54
N GLY A 108 -8.87 -48.92 13.28
CA GLY A 108 -10.24 -48.68 12.83
C GLY A 108 -10.74 -47.24 13.02
N TYR A 109 -9.87 -46.30 13.42
CA TYR A 109 -10.21 -44.89 13.67
C TYR A 109 -9.96 -43.99 12.46
N ILE A 110 -10.25 -44.48 11.24
CA ILE A 110 -9.88 -43.79 10.00
C ILE A 110 -10.49 -42.38 9.88
N GLY A 111 -11.77 -42.25 10.26
CA GLY A 111 -12.49 -40.96 10.25
C GLY A 111 -12.01 -39.98 11.32
N GLU A 112 -11.29 -40.45 12.34
CA GLU A 112 -10.75 -39.58 13.39
C GLU A 112 -9.34 -39.08 13.09
N ILE A 113 -8.63 -39.71 12.14
CA ILE A 113 -7.24 -39.39 11.80
C ILE A 113 -7.00 -37.88 11.68
N PRO A 114 -7.78 -37.10 10.90
CA PRO A 114 -7.53 -35.68 10.72
C PRO A 114 -7.47 -34.90 12.04
N TYR A 115 -8.38 -35.20 12.97
CA TYR A 115 -8.46 -34.51 14.25
C TYR A 115 -7.30 -34.85 15.19
N HIS A 116 -6.81 -36.09 15.16
CA HIS A 116 -5.70 -36.53 16.01
C HIS A 116 -4.35 -35.95 15.56
N ILE A 117 -4.18 -35.70 14.26
CA ILE A 117 -2.87 -35.26 13.71
C ILE A 117 -2.79 -33.76 13.42
N PHE A 118 -3.92 -33.04 13.35
CA PHE A 118 -3.98 -31.64 12.91
C PHE A 118 -3.00 -30.74 13.66
N ASN A 119 -3.05 -30.71 15.00
CA ASN A 119 -2.21 -29.80 15.79
C ASN A 119 -0.73 -30.12 15.62
N LYS A 120 -0.36 -31.40 15.50
CA LYS A 120 1.04 -31.79 15.30
C LYS A 120 1.51 -31.43 13.90
N LEU A 121 0.64 -31.53 12.88
CA LEU A 121 0.92 -31.04 11.53
C LEU A 121 1.09 -29.51 11.54
N ASP A 122 0.23 -28.78 12.22
CA ASP A 122 0.31 -27.33 12.34
C ASP A 122 1.62 -26.87 12.99
N GLU A 123 1.97 -27.45 14.14
CA GLU A 123 3.26 -27.20 14.81
C GLU A 123 4.46 -27.50 13.91
N THR A 124 4.41 -28.62 13.18
CA THR A 124 5.54 -29.09 12.38
C THR A 124 5.69 -28.31 11.09
N LEU A 125 4.57 -28.07 10.37
CA LEU A 125 4.59 -27.57 8.99
C LEU A 125 4.26 -26.08 8.87
N PHE A 126 3.48 -25.54 9.81
CA PHE A 126 2.92 -24.19 9.74
C PHE A 126 3.25 -23.34 10.97
N ALA A 127 4.31 -23.72 11.70
CA ALA A 127 4.80 -23.05 12.91
C ALA A 127 3.72 -22.78 13.99
N GLY A 128 2.66 -23.59 14.03
CA GLY A 128 1.56 -23.44 15.00
C GLY A 128 0.57 -22.33 14.69
N HIS A 129 0.60 -21.74 13.49
CA HIS A 129 -0.26 -20.62 13.13
C HIS A 129 -1.74 -20.99 12.93
N LEU A 130 -2.08 -22.25 12.71
CA LEU A 130 -3.46 -22.71 12.47
C LEU A 130 -4.22 -23.09 13.75
N LYS A 131 -3.51 -23.38 14.84
CA LYS A 131 -4.10 -23.77 16.13
C LYS A 131 -5.09 -22.73 16.61
N ASN A 132 -6.29 -23.20 16.94
CA ASN A 132 -7.48 -22.41 17.28
C ASN A 132 -8.03 -21.50 16.16
N ALA A 133 -7.31 -21.28 15.06
CA ALA A 133 -7.75 -20.47 13.93
C ALA A 133 -8.64 -21.24 12.94
N VAL A 134 -8.52 -22.58 12.94
CA VAL A 134 -9.23 -23.48 12.03
C VAL A 134 -10.32 -24.27 12.76
N TYR A 135 -11.50 -24.30 12.14
CA TYR A 135 -12.56 -25.27 12.39
C TYR A 135 -12.44 -26.41 11.38
N LEU A 136 -12.45 -27.65 11.87
CA LEU A 136 -12.30 -28.85 11.03
C LEU A 136 -13.55 -29.71 11.14
N ASP A 137 -14.08 -30.14 9.99
CA ASP A 137 -15.24 -31.03 9.91
C ASP A 137 -15.10 -32.03 8.76
N ILE A 138 -15.86 -33.12 8.82
CA ILE A 138 -15.92 -34.15 7.78
C ILE A 138 -17.37 -34.32 7.36
N ARG A 139 -17.66 -34.14 6.06
CA ARG A 139 -19.03 -34.24 5.50
C ARG A 139 -19.00 -34.90 4.14
N SER A 140 -20.15 -35.43 3.71
CA SER A 140 -20.34 -35.85 2.31
C SER A 140 -20.30 -34.62 1.40
N LEU A 141 -19.41 -34.61 0.41
CA LEU A 141 -19.23 -33.51 -0.55
C LEU A 141 -19.35 -33.97 -2.01
N GLY A 142 -19.68 -35.25 -2.26
CA GLY A 142 -19.75 -35.86 -3.59
C GLY A 142 -18.45 -36.59 -3.98
N PRO A 143 -18.34 -37.20 -5.16
CA PRO A 143 -17.22 -38.08 -5.47
C PRO A 143 -15.91 -37.38 -5.89
N ASP A 144 -15.98 -36.15 -6.40
CA ASP A 144 -14.89 -35.55 -7.20
C ASP A 144 -14.03 -34.52 -6.46
N VAL A 145 -14.20 -34.36 -5.14
CA VAL A 145 -13.50 -33.34 -4.34
C VAL A 145 -12.87 -33.94 -3.08
N SER A 146 -11.66 -33.53 -2.71
CA SER A 146 -11.04 -33.97 -1.44
C SER A 146 -11.62 -33.22 -0.24
N GLY A 147 -12.15 -32.02 -0.47
CA GLY A 147 -12.68 -31.15 0.55
C GLY A 147 -12.84 -29.71 0.08
N HIS A 148 -13.23 -28.85 1.01
CA HIS A 148 -13.37 -27.42 0.83
C HIS A 148 -12.70 -26.64 1.96
N THR A 149 -11.96 -25.59 1.64
CA THR A 149 -11.49 -24.59 2.61
C THR A 149 -12.27 -23.30 2.43
N HIS A 150 -12.85 -22.76 3.50
CA HIS A 150 -13.66 -21.55 3.48
C HIS A 150 -13.00 -20.41 4.25
N SER A 151 -13.11 -19.20 3.71
CA SER A 151 -12.80 -17.96 4.39
C SER A 151 -13.55 -17.83 5.72
N GLN A 152 -12.98 -17.08 6.65
CA GLN A 152 -13.52 -16.89 7.99
C GLN A 152 -15.00 -16.46 7.95
N GLY A 153 -15.88 -17.21 8.62
CA GLY A 153 -17.31 -16.89 8.70
C GLY A 153 -18.16 -17.29 7.48
N TRP A 154 -17.55 -17.85 6.44
CA TRP A 154 -18.22 -18.30 5.21
C TRP A 154 -18.34 -19.83 5.08
N GLY A 155 -18.04 -20.55 6.17
CA GLY A 155 -18.21 -22.00 6.24
C GLY A 155 -19.70 -22.41 6.22
N PRO A 156 -19.98 -23.72 6.08
CA PRO A 156 -21.35 -24.21 6.02
C PRO A 156 -22.13 -24.06 7.34
N ASP A 157 -21.44 -23.90 8.47
CA ASP A 157 -22.06 -23.51 9.75
C ASP A 157 -21.84 -22.01 10.00
N ALA A 158 -22.91 -21.22 9.91
CA ALA A 158 -22.90 -19.78 10.11
C ALA A 158 -22.44 -19.33 11.52
N LYS A 159 -22.47 -20.24 12.51
CA LYS A 159 -21.97 -19.97 13.87
C LYS A 159 -20.45 -19.94 13.92
N VAL A 160 -19.77 -20.68 13.05
CA VAL A 160 -18.31 -20.75 12.99
C VAL A 160 -17.74 -19.44 12.46
N LYS A 161 -16.98 -18.72 13.30
CA LYS A 161 -16.29 -17.46 12.93
C LYS A 161 -14.80 -17.66 12.71
N ARG A 162 -14.42 -18.84 12.22
CA ARG A 162 -13.04 -19.29 11.96
C ARG A 162 -12.90 -19.74 10.52
N VAL A 163 -11.67 -19.90 10.04
CA VAL A 163 -11.41 -20.57 8.75
C VAL A 163 -11.92 -22.01 8.85
N SER A 164 -12.70 -22.48 7.88
CA SER A 164 -13.33 -23.81 7.94
C SER A 164 -12.73 -24.75 6.92
N ILE A 165 -12.13 -25.85 7.36
CA ILE A 165 -11.75 -26.98 6.53
C ILE A 165 -12.84 -28.05 6.64
N ILE A 166 -13.45 -28.40 5.52
CA ILE A 166 -14.44 -29.47 5.43
C ILE A 166 -13.88 -30.56 4.52
N LEU A 167 -13.43 -31.67 5.10
CA LEU A 167 -12.92 -32.79 4.32
C LEU A 167 -14.08 -33.68 3.85
N ASN A 168 -13.88 -34.34 2.71
CA ASN A 168 -14.92 -35.16 2.11
C ASN A 168 -14.99 -36.57 2.70
N GLY A 169 -16.01 -36.82 3.53
CA GLY A 169 -16.25 -38.12 4.16
C GLY A 169 -16.49 -39.25 3.17
N ASP A 170 -17.06 -38.99 1.99
CA ASP A 170 -17.34 -40.03 0.98
C ASP A 170 -16.03 -40.61 0.44
N VAL A 171 -15.10 -39.71 0.14
CA VAL A 171 -13.80 -40.05 -0.43
C VAL A 171 -12.83 -40.58 0.63
N LEU A 172 -12.93 -40.09 1.87
CA LEU A 172 -12.09 -40.55 2.97
C LEU A 172 -12.42 -41.97 3.47
N GLN A 173 -13.64 -42.48 3.23
CA GLN A 173 -14.03 -43.83 3.64
C GLN A 173 -13.19 -44.92 2.96
N GLU A 174 -12.78 -44.70 1.71
CA GLU A 174 -11.98 -45.64 0.92
C GLU A 174 -10.50 -45.25 0.84
N ALA A 175 -10.15 -44.07 1.37
CA ALA A 175 -8.79 -43.56 1.37
C ALA A 175 -7.89 -44.31 2.35
N ARG A 176 -6.59 -44.42 2.07
CA ARG A 176 -5.61 -44.89 3.06
C ARG A 176 -5.12 -43.72 3.92
N SER A 177 -4.54 -44.02 5.08
CA SER A 177 -4.00 -42.97 5.98
C SER A 177 -3.08 -41.97 5.29
N LYS A 178 -2.24 -42.41 4.34
CA LYS A 178 -1.35 -41.53 3.57
C LYS A 178 -2.12 -40.51 2.71
N ASP A 179 -3.27 -40.88 2.18
CA ASP A 179 -4.08 -40.06 1.29
C ASP A 179 -4.92 -39.07 2.11
N ILE A 180 -5.38 -39.50 3.30
CA ILE A 180 -6.01 -38.63 4.31
C ILE A 180 -5.04 -37.55 4.80
N VAL A 181 -3.80 -37.92 5.12
CA VAL A 181 -2.76 -36.97 5.54
C VAL A 181 -2.47 -35.96 4.44
N ALA A 182 -2.35 -36.41 3.18
CA ALA A 182 -2.11 -35.54 2.04
C ALA A 182 -3.27 -34.55 1.81
N ALA A 183 -4.52 -35.03 1.79
CA ALA A 183 -5.70 -34.19 1.65
C ALA A 183 -5.80 -33.15 2.78
N LEU A 184 -5.52 -33.55 4.02
CA LEU A 184 -5.54 -32.62 5.14
C LEU A 184 -4.47 -31.53 4.98
N ILE A 185 -3.22 -31.90 4.65
CA ILE A 185 -2.14 -30.92 4.43
C ILE A 185 -2.51 -29.97 3.29
N HIS A 186 -3.05 -30.47 2.18
CA HIS A 186 -3.51 -29.66 1.05
C HIS A 186 -4.47 -28.56 1.52
N HIS A 187 -5.49 -28.92 2.31
CA HIS A 187 -6.45 -27.95 2.84
C HIS A 187 -5.86 -27.03 3.93
N MET A 188 -4.87 -27.50 4.68
CA MET A 188 -4.13 -26.67 5.65
C MET A 188 -3.29 -25.59 4.97
N ILE A 189 -2.74 -25.82 3.77
CA ILE A 189 -2.03 -24.79 2.99
C ILE A 189 -2.99 -23.63 2.65
N HIS A 190 -4.19 -23.95 2.12
CA HIS A 190 -5.23 -22.95 1.88
C HIS A 190 -5.62 -22.18 3.16
N ALA A 191 -5.79 -22.90 4.26
CA ALA A 191 -6.13 -22.29 5.54
C ALA A 191 -4.99 -21.39 6.07
N TYR A 192 -3.74 -21.77 5.84
CA TYR A 192 -2.57 -20.98 6.21
C TYR A 192 -2.55 -19.65 5.48
N PHE A 193 -2.81 -19.62 4.17
CA PHE A 193 -2.89 -18.35 3.45
C PHE A 193 -4.01 -17.45 3.97
N LEU A 194 -5.17 -18.00 4.33
CA LEU A 194 -6.26 -17.22 4.92
C LEU A 194 -5.92 -16.67 6.31
N VAL A 195 -5.15 -17.40 7.13
CA VAL A 195 -4.73 -16.95 8.47
C VAL A 195 -3.56 -15.95 8.39
N ALA A 196 -2.60 -16.18 7.49
CA ALA A 196 -1.44 -15.32 7.33
C ALA A 196 -1.78 -14.00 6.62
N CYS A 197 -2.58 -14.07 5.56
CA CYS A 197 -2.86 -12.95 4.66
C CYS A 197 -4.25 -12.34 4.86
N GLY A 198 -5.10 -12.97 5.68
CA GLY A 198 -6.50 -12.57 5.89
C GLY A 198 -7.49 -13.19 4.89
N PRO A 199 -8.80 -12.89 5.03
CA PRO A 199 -9.85 -13.43 4.17
C PRO A 199 -9.72 -12.93 2.75
N GLN A 200 -9.86 -13.83 1.77
CA GLN A 200 -9.84 -13.47 0.35
C GLN A 200 -11.05 -12.59 0.04
N GLN A 201 -10.87 -11.52 -0.74
CA GLN A 201 -11.99 -10.67 -1.20
C GLN A 201 -12.46 -11.09 -2.60
N GLU A 202 -13.69 -10.75 -2.96
CA GLU A 202 -14.29 -11.09 -4.27
C GLU A 202 -13.46 -10.60 -5.47
N LYS A 203 -12.82 -9.44 -5.35
CA LYS A 203 -11.98 -8.87 -6.41
C LYS A 203 -10.55 -9.43 -6.42
N GLU A 204 -10.14 -10.14 -5.38
CA GLU A 204 -8.76 -10.65 -5.18
C GLU A 204 -8.54 -12.07 -5.74
N VAL A 205 -9.56 -12.66 -6.41
CA VAL A 205 -9.53 -14.06 -6.86
C VAL A 205 -8.33 -14.41 -7.73
N ALA A 206 -7.86 -13.47 -8.55
CA ALA A 206 -6.71 -13.66 -9.43
C ALA A 206 -5.38 -13.93 -8.69
N TYR A 207 -5.26 -13.55 -7.41
CA TYR A 207 -4.02 -13.67 -6.63
C TYR A 207 -4.04 -14.82 -5.60
N GLY A 208 -5.14 -15.61 -5.59
CA GLY A 208 -5.07 -17.05 -5.32
C GLY A 208 -4.83 -17.57 -3.89
N ARG A 209 -5.31 -16.94 -2.81
CA ARG A 209 -5.20 -17.53 -1.44
C ARG A 209 -5.89 -18.89 -1.31
N LEU A 210 -6.95 -19.11 -2.08
CA LEU A 210 -7.69 -20.37 -2.19
C LEU A 210 -7.44 -21.10 -3.52
N GLY A 211 -6.49 -20.62 -4.33
CA GLY A 211 -6.16 -21.15 -5.64
C GLY A 211 -4.93 -22.04 -5.61
N HIS A 212 -4.73 -22.76 -6.72
CA HIS A 212 -3.65 -23.73 -6.92
C HIS A 212 -2.50 -23.13 -7.76
N GLY A 213 -2.02 -21.94 -7.38
CA GLY A 213 -0.96 -21.22 -8.11
C GLY A 213 0.46 -21.53 -7.59
N HIS A 214 1.42 -20.68 -7.99
CA HIS A 214 2.83 -20.78 -7.59
C HIS A 214 3.02 -20.82 -6.06
N HIS A 215 2.28 -20.00 -5.31
CA HIS A 215 2.36 -19.96 -3.84
C HIS A 215 2.01 -21.30 -3.21
N PHE A 216 0.90 -21.90 -3.65
CA PHE A 216 0.46 -23.23 -3.20
C PHE A 216 1.49 -24.28 -3.59
N GLY A 217 1.89 -24.28 -4.88
CA GLY A 217 2.85 -25.22 -5.43
C GLY A 217 4.16 -25.26 -4.67
N LYS A 218 4.72 -24.08 -4.32
CA LYS A 218 5.99 -24.00 -3.61
C LYS A 218 5.93 -24.56 -2.19
N ILE A 219 4.90 -24.23 -1.40
CA ILE A 219 4.74 -24.80 -0.05
C ILE A 219 4.52 -26.32 -0.15
N MET A 220 3.71 -26.75 -1.10
CA MET A 220 3.47 -28.17 -1.37
C MET A 220 4.77 -28.92 -1.71
N MET A 221 5.60 -28.39 -2.62
CA MET A 221 6.90 -28.95 -2.98
C MET A 221 7.82 -29.03 -1.76
N ALA A 222 7.95 -27.97 -0.97
CA ALA A 222 8.78 -27.96 0.22
C ALA A 222 8.36 -29.05 1.23
N ILE A 223 7.06 -29.28 1.42
CA ILE A 223 6.55 -30.35 2.29
C ILE A 223 6.83 -31.74 1.68
N LYS A 224 6.70 -31.91 0.35
CA LYS A 224 7.05 -33.16 -0.36
C LYS A 224 8.53 -33.48 -0.17
N GLU A 225 9.41 -32.52 -0.38
CA GLU A 225 10.86 -32.64 -0.17
C GLU A 225 11.20 -33.00 1.28
N LEU A 226 10.60 -32.30 2.24
CA LEU A 226 10.76 -32.60 3.67
C LEU A 226 10.37 -34.05 3.99
N SER A 227 9.27 -34.54 3.41
CA SER A 227 8.83 -35.92 3.58
C SER A 227 9.76 -36.94 2.90
N ALA A 228 10.42 -36.54 1.81
CA ALA A 228 11.34 -37.37 1.04
C ALA A 228 12.68 -37.60 1.76
N ALA A 229 13.07 -36.71 2.68
CA ALA A 229 14.27 -36.86 3.51
C ALA A 229 14.34 -38.22 4.26
N ASN A 230 13.19 -38.84 4.51
CA ASN A 230 13.07 -40.18 5.12
C ASN A 230 12.90 -41.32 4.09
N LYS A 231 13.30 -41.12 2.83
CA LYS A 231 13.19 -42.08 1.70
C LYS A 231 11.77 -42.54 1.37
N ARG A 232 10.75 -41.80 1.83
CA ARG A 232 9.33 -42.13 1.62
C ARG A 232 8.54 -40.85 1.34
N PRO A 233 8.66 -40.24 0.16
CA PRO A 233 7.93 -39.02 -0.17
C PRO A 233 6.42 -39.19 0.01
N LEU A 234 5.73 -38.13 0.39
CA LEU A 234 4.27 -38.06 0.46
C LEU A 234 3.72 -37.82 -0.95
N THR A 235 3.80 -38.82 -1.82
CA THR A 235 3.42 -38.71 -3.24
C THR A 235 1.94 -38.44 -3.48
N ALA A 236 1.09 -38.66 -2.48
CA ALA A 236 -0.34 -38.34 -2.56
C ALA A 236 -0.64 -36.84 -2.40
N LEU A 237 0.34 -36.03 -1.95
CA LEU A 237 0.20 -34.58 -1.87
C LEU A 237 0.57 -33.98 -3.24
N ASP A 238 -0.45 -33.47 -3.92
CA ASP A 238 -0.32 -32.84 -5.24
C ASP A 238 -1.30 -31.68 -5.42
N PHE A 239 -1.24 -31.01 -6.58
CA PHE A 239 -2.18 -29.96 -6.98
C PHE A 239 -3.61 -30.49 -7.07
N GLY A 240 -3.78 -31.70 -7.60
CA GLY A 240 -5.01 -32.49 -7.51
C GLY A 240 -4.90 -33.60 -6.45
N HIS A 241 -5.95 -34.39 -6.30
CA HIS A 241 -5.93 -35.60 -5.48
C HIS A 241 -6.17 -36.86 -6.31
N SER A 242 -5.45 -37.94 -6.01
CA SER A 242 -5.68 -39.27 -6.60
C SER A 242 -6.80 -40.07 -5.92
N LEU A 243 -7.48 -39.45 -4.95
CA LEU A 243 -8.56 -40.08 -4.21
C LEU A 243 -9.75 -40.35 -5.14
N GLY A 244 -10.34 -41.55 -5.07
CA GLY A 244 -11.55 -41.88 -5.84
C GLY A 244 -11.31 -42.33 -7.29
N GLN A 245 -10.06 -42.53 -7.74
CA GLN A 245 -9.81 -43.43 -8.87
C GLN A 245 -10.10 -44.85 -8.40
N SER A 246 -11.40 -45.16 -8.31
CA SER A 246 -11.86 -46.49 -7.95
C SER A 246 -11.14 -47.47 -8.87
N ARG A 247 -10.50 -48.49 -8.29
CA ARG A 247 -9.86 -49.61 -9.01
C ARG A 247 -10.91 -50.52 -9.65
N ASP A 248 -12.06 -49.97 -10.02
CA ASP A 248 -13.17 -50.70 -10.57
C ASP A 248 -12.91 -50.97 -12.05
N PHE A 249 -12.38 -52.16 -12.27
CA PHE A 249 -12.38 -52.90 -13.53
C PHE A 249 -13.78 -52.99 -14.19
N TYR A 250 -14.86 -52.63 -13.47
CA TYR A 250 -16.25 -52.54 -13.95
C TYR A 250 -16.78 -51.11 -14.13
N GLY A 251 -16.06 -50.08 -13.67
CA GLY A 251 -16.50 -48.68 -13.75
C GLY A 251 -16.39 -48.10 -15.17
N GLU A 252 -15.54 -48.68 -16.02
CA GLU A 252 -15.30 -48.19 -17.38
C GLU A 252 -16.58 -48.22 -18.26
N TYR A 253 -17.49 -49.17 -18.00
CA TYR A 253 -18.77 -49.28 -18.71
C TYR A 253 -19.80 -48.21 -18.30
N HIS A 254 -19.76 -47.71 -17.06
CA HIS A 254 -20.68 -46.66 -16.58
C HIS A 254 -20.09 -45.25 -16.66
N HIS A 255 -18.75 -45.11 -16.70
CA HIS A 255 -18.09 -43.82 -16.87
C HIS A 255 -18.16 -43.29 -18.31
N GLN A 256 -18.26 -44.15 -19.34
CA GLN A 256 -18.38 -43.67 -20.72
C GLN A 256 -19.73 -42.99 -21.03
N GLN A 257 -20.81 -43.32 -20.30
CA GLN A 257 -22.10 -42.61 -20.46
C GLN A 257 -22.16 -41.29 -19.67
N ARG A 258 -21.14 -40.96 -18.87
CA ARG A 258 -21.02 -39.67 -18.19
C ARG A 258 -20.00 -38.76 -18.89
N LYS A 259 -20.23 -38.40 -20.15
CA LYS A 259 -19.67 -37.18 -20.78
C LYS A 259 -20.75 -36.55 -21.67
N PRO A 260 -21.08 -35.24 -21.60
CA PRO A 260 -20.34 -34.12 -21.05
C PRO A 260 -21.21 -33.29 -20.07
N TYR A 261 -21.27 -33.69 -18.80
CA TYR A 261 -21.09 -32.66 -17.78
C TYR A 261 -19.57 -32.41 -17.76
N ARG A 262 -19.00 -31.76 -18.79
CA ARG A 262 -18.35 -30.48 -18.57
C ARG A 262 -19.14 -29.80 -17.46
N GLN A 263 -18.73 -30.10 -16.24
CA GLN A 263 -19.10 -29.43 -15.03
C GLN A 263 -19.30 -27.98 -15.45
N ARG A 264 -20.50 -27.43 -15.22
CA ARG A 264 -20.55 -26.02 -14.88
C ARG A 264 -19.55 -25.93 -13.75
N ARG A 265 -18.29 -25.60 -14.08
CA ARG A 265 -17.22 -25.34 -13.14
C ARG A 265 -17.88 -24.33 -12.23
N ALA A 266 -18.32 -24.80 -11.06
CA ALA A 266 -19.26 -24.06 -10.24
C ALA A 266 -18.57 -22.72 -10.07
N LYS A 267 -19.20 -21.64 -10.57
CA LYS A 267 -18.55 -20.35 -10.78
C LYS A 267 -17.66 -20.08 -9.56
N GLU A 268 -16.35 -20.04 -9.78
CA GLU A 268 -15.38 -20.09 -8.69
C GLU A 268 -15.80 -19.10 -7.61
N VAL A 269 -16.04 -19.64 -6.42
CA VAL A 269 -16.60 -18.88 -5.34
C VAL A 269 -15.44 -18.31 -4.55
N TRP A 270 -15.30 -16.98 -4.55
CA TRP A 270 -14.14 -16.29 -3.99
C TRP A 270 -13.82 -16.63 -2.53
N TYR A 271 -14.81 -17.07 -1.76
CA TYR A 271 -14.67 -17.41 -0.34
C TYR A 271 -14.37 -18.88 -0.08
N ARG A 272 -14.30 -19.75 -1.11
CA ARG A 272 -14.17 -21.21 -0.93
C ARG A 272 -13.26 -21.87 -1.97
N SER A 273 -12.30 -22.68 -1.53
CA SER A 273 -11.58 -23.59 -2.43
C SER A 273 -12.41 -24.84 -2.75
N GLN A 274 -12.31 -25.31 -4.00
CA GLN A 274 -12.86 -26.58 -4.43
C GLN A 274 -11.72 -27.42 -5.04
N CYS A 275 -11.12 -28.27 -4.21
CA CYS A 275 -9.93 -29.04 -4.57
C CYS A 275 -10.38 -30.34 -5.23
N THR A 276 -10.37 -30.38 -6.56
CA THR A 276 -10.76 -31.53 -7.38
C THR A 276 -9.54 -32.39 -7.74
N SER A 277 -9.79 -33.57 -8.34
CA SER A 277 -8.73 -34.47 -8.80
C SER A 277 -8.02 -34.00 -10.07
N ASP A 278 -8.64 -33.14 -10.86
CA ASP A 278 -8.27 -32.75 -12.23
C ASP A 278 -7.64 -31.35 -12.33
N VAL A 279 -6.82 -30.98 -11.34
CA VAL A 279 -6.09 -29.72 -11.36
C VAL A 279 -4.74 -29.92 -12.04
N ASP A 280 -4.52 -29.23 -13.16
CA ASP A 280 -3.22 -29.21 -13.84
C ASP A 280 -2.17 -28.57 -12.93
N GLY A 281 -1.05 -29.27 -12.72
CA GLY A 281 0.07 -28.77 -11.95
C GLY A 281 0.96 -27.83 -12.75
N LEU A 282 1.65 -26.92 -12.06
CA LEU A 282 2.77 -26.17 -12.60
C LEU A 282 4.03 -27.03 -12.60
N SER A 283 4.99 -26.75 -13.49
CA SER A 283 6.26 -27.47 -13.46
C SER A 283 7.14 -27.03 -12.29
N ASP A 284 7.91 -27.95 -11.72
CA ASP A 284 8.83 -27.66 -10.61
C ASP A 284 9.81 -26.52 -10.96
N GLY A 285 10.28 -26.47 -12.21
CA GLY A 285 11.19 -25.42 -12.69
C GLY A 285 10.59 -24.02 -12.66
N GLU A 286 9.34 -23.87 -13.12
CA GLU A 286 8.60 -22.60 -13.08
C GLU A 286 8.38 -22.13 -11.63
N ILE A 287 8.06 -23.06 -10.72
CA ILE A 287 7.85 -22.75 -9.30
C ILE A 287 9.15 -22.27 -8.64
N GLU A 288 10.28 -22.93 -8.91
CA GLU A 288 11.58 -22.54 -8.35
C GLU A 288 12.10 -21.21 -8.91
N GLU A 289 11.95 -20.98 -10.21
CA GLU A 289 12.31 -19.71 -10.85
C GLU A 289 11.52 -18.55 -10.22
N TRP A 290 10.19 -18.70 -10.11
CA TRP A 290 9.33 -17.73 -9.44
C TRP A 290 9.73 -17.51 -7.99
N TYR A 291 9.93 -18.58 -7.21
CA TYR A 291 10.28 -18.46 -5.79
C TYR A 291 11.62 -17.74 -5.59
N GLY A 292 12.63 -18.06 -6.43
CA GLY A 292 13.94 -17.43 -6.40
C GLY A 292 13.92 -15.94 -6.71
N GLY A 293 13.06 -15.51 -7.66
CA GLY A 293 12.92 -14.12 -8.04
C GLY A 293 12.02 -13.27 -7.13
N VAL A 294 10.97 -13.87 -6.57
CA VAL A 294 9.91 -13.12 -5.85
C VAL A 294 9.99 -13.29 -4.34
N CYS A 295 9.99 -14.53 -3.84
CA CYS A 295 9.81 -14.81 -2.42
C CYS A 295 11.14 -14.83 -1.65
N LYS A 296 12.16 -15.49 -2.21
CA LYS A 296 13.45 -15.68 -1.54
C LYS A 296 14.13 -14.36 -1.12
N PRO A 297 14.14 -13.28 -1.94
CA PRO A 297 14.74 -12.01 -1.54
C PRO A 297 14.09 -11.37 -0.32
N LEU A 298 12.83 -11.71 -0.01
CA LEU A 298 12.12 -11.15 1.14
C LEU A 298 12.72 -11.59 2.48
N LEU A 299 13.42 -12.72 2.53
CA LEU A 299 14.09 -13.22 3.73
C LEU A 299 15.25 -12.31 4.16
N ASP A 300 15.86 -11.61 3.19
CA ASP A 300 16.96 -10.68 3.43
C ASP A 300 16.47 -9.28 3.87
N LEU A 301 15.17 -8.99 3.71
CA LEU A 301 14.59 -7.71 4.13
C LEU A 301 14.40 -7.66 5.66
N PRO A 302 14.53 -6.48 6.30
CA PRO A 302 14.17 -6.29 7.71
C PRO A 302 12.73 -6.66 8.02
N GLU A 303 12.45 -7.19 9.22
CA GLU A 303 11.10 -7.64 9.65
C GLU A 303 10.01 -6.55 9.49
N SER A 304 10.39 -5.28 9.65
CA SER A 304 9.51 -4.12 9.48
C SER A 304 8.92 -3.98 8.08
N LEU A 305 9.67 -4.35 7.03
CA LEU A 305 9.23 -4.29 5.62
C LEU A 305 8.40 -5.51 5.20
N ARG A 306 8.29 -6.51 6.08
CA ARG A 306 7.55 -7.76 5.81
C ARG A 306 6.07 -7.65 6.13
N THR A 307 5.64 -6.56 6.77
CA THR A 307 4.26 -6.34 7.21
C THR A 307 3.49 -5.41 6.28
N LEU A 308 2.17 -5.63 6.13
CA LEU A 308 1.32 -4.87 5.21
C LEU A 308 1.02 -3.42 5.63
N ASN A 309 1.42 -2.97 6.83
CA ASN A 309 1.07 -1.65 7.36
C ASN A 309 2.28 -0.90 7.92
N VAL A 310 2.30 0.41 7.72
CA VAL A 310 3.27 1.37 8.26
C VAL A 310 2.53 2.32 9.20
N THR A 311 3.10 2.62 10.35
CA THR A 311 2.58 3.64 11.27
C THR A 311 3.28 4.96 10.99
N ILE A 312 2.54 5.98 10.59
CA ILE A 312 3.08 7.34 10.45
C ILE A 312 2.62 8.17 11.66
N TYR A 313 3.52 8.90 12.30
CA TYR A 313 3.20 9.67 13.50
C TYR A 313 3.90 11.03 13.55
N ASN A 314 3.28 11.97 14.26
CA ASN A 314 3.91 13.18 14.78
C ASN A 314 3.70 13.24 16.30
N ASP A 315 4.14 14.32 16.94
CA ASP A 315 4.04 14.53 18.41
C ASP A 315 2.62 14.42 18.98
N HIS A 316 1.59 14.51 18.15
CA HIS A 316 0.19 14.61 18.57
C HIS A 316 -0.67 13.42 18.12
N LYS A 317 -0.29 12.74 17.04
CA LYS A 317 -1.16 11.76 16.36
C LYS A 317 -0.33 10.67 15.70
N SER A 318 -0.77 9.42 15.86
CA SER A 318 -0.26 8.27 15.11
C SER A 318 -1.37 7.63 14.28
N VAL A 319 -1.07 7.28 13.04
CA VAL A 319 -2.02 6.72 12.08
C VAL A 319 -1.41 5.51 11.41
N LEU A 320 -2.17 4.41 11.38
CA LEU A 320 -1.78 3.18 10.69
C LEU A 320 -2.20 3.26 9.21
N ILE A 321 -1.25 3.13 8.31
CA ILE A 321 -1.44 3.26 6.87
C ILE A 321 -1.01 1.97 6.18
N PRO A 322 -1.84 1.38 5.29
CA PRO A 322 -1.40 0.24 4.49
C PRO A 322 -0.17 0.59 3.64
N ALA A 323 0.84 -0.27 3.63
CA ALA A 323 2.05 -0.09 2.83
C ALA A 323 1.72 0.10 1.33
N SER A 324 0.64 -0.51 0.84
CA SER A 324 0.14 -0.32 -0.53
C SER A 324 -0.23 1.13 -0.88
N ARG A 325 -0.51 1.98 0.12
CA ARG A 325 -0.77 3.42 -0.06
C ARG A 325 0.51 4.25 -0.07
N VAL A 326 1.59 3.73 0.49
CA VAL A 326 2.88 4.42 0.54
C VAL A 326 3.78 4.04 -0.63
N ASN A 327 3.70 2.79 -1.09
CA ASN A 327 4.51 2.25 -2.18
C ASN A 327 4.50 3.05 -3.49
N PRO A 328 3.40 3.74 -3.90
CA PRO A 328 3.42 4.60 -5.09
C PRO A 328 4.37 5.79 -5.00
N TYR A 329 4.77 6.17 -3.78
CA TYR A 329 5.65 7.30 -3.49
C TYR A 329 7.04 6.77 -3.10
N PHE A 330 7.92 6.63 -4.09
CA PHE A 330 9.25 6.03 -3.95
C PHE A 330 10.09 6.71 -2.85
N SER A 331 10.13 8.04 -2.76
CA SER A 331 10.92 8.69 -1.70
C SER A 331 10.38 8.43 -0.29
N ILE A 332 9.07 8.29 -0.14
CA ILE A 332 8.42 8.00 1.16
C ILE A 332 8.71 6.56 1.56
N ALA A 333 8.52 5.61 0.63
CA ALA A 333 8.86 4.20 0.85
C ALA A 333 10.35 4.02 1.21
N ARG A 334 11.24 4.74 0.50
CA ARG A 334 12.67 4.75 0.78
C ARG A 334 13.00 5.36 2.15
N ALA A 335 12.26 6.37 2.60
CA ALA A 335 12.45 6.94 3.93
C ALA A 335 12.12 5.94 5.05
N ILE A 336 11.04 5.17 4.88
CA ILE A 336 10.65 4.08 5.79
C ILE A 336 11.71 2.97 5.80
N GLU A 337 12.19 2.57 4.62
CA GLU A 337 13.27 1.59 4.49
C GLU A 337 14.55 2.07 5.17
N LYS A 338 14.95 3.34 4.94
CA LYS A 338 16.14 3.94 5.55
C LYS A 338 16.02 4.03 7.08
N ALA A 339 14.82 4.27 7.59
CA ALA A 339 14.55 4.23 9.03
C ALA A 339 14.68 2.81 9.61
N GLY A 340 14.65 1.76 8.76
CA GLY A 340 14.69 0.36 9.18
C GLY A 340 13.47 -0.06 10.01
N SER A 341 12.42 0.77 10.00
CA SER A 341 11.33 0.74 10.97
C SER A 341 9.99 0.82 10.25
N ARG A 342 8.96 0.20 10.82
CA ARG A 342 7.57 0.37 10.35
C ARG A 342 6.98 1.72 10.76
N TYR A 343 7.75 2.51 11.50
CA TYR A 343 7.34 3.80 12.01
C TYR A 343 8.05 4.89 11.23
N LEU A 344 7.26 5.81 10.67
CA LEU A 344 7.75 7.02 10.05
C LEU A 344 7.38 8.21 10.94
N GLU A 345 8.40 8.78 11.57
CA GLU A 345 8.28 10.00 12.36
C GLU A 345 8.27 11.21 11.45
N ILE A 346 7.25 12.05 11.56
CA ILE A 346 7.17 13.33 10.86
C ILE A 346 7.89 14.38 11.71
N HIS A 347 8.74 15.18 11.05
CA HIS A 347 9.54 16.22 11.69
C HIS A 347 8.68 17.23 12.48
N GLU A 348 9.19 17.70 13.62
CA GLU A 348 8.49 18.61 14.55
C GLU A 348 8.04 19.93 13.91
N ASP A 349 8.82 20.46 12.96
CA ASP A 349 8.47 21.66 12.18
C ASP A 349 7.22 21.50 11.29
N VAL A 350 6.69 20.29 11.11
CA VAL A 350 5.50 20.04 10.30
C VAL A 350 4.25 20.23 11.14
N SER A 351 3.47 21.26 10.80
CA SER A 351 2.20 21.54 11.49
C SER A 351 1.22 20.36 11.42
N THR A 352 0.33 20.26 12.41
CA THR A 352 -0.72 19.21 12.44
C THR A 352 -1.62 19.26 11.21
N GLU A 353 -1.96 20.47 10.73
CA GLU A 353 -2.76 20.66 9.51
C GLU A 353 -2.04 20.10 8.26
N THR A 354 -0.74 20.40 8.13
CA THR A 354 0.09 19.87 7.03
C THR A 354 0.20 18.34 7.10
N PHE A 355 0.35 17.80 8.31
CA PHE A 355 0.36 16.35 8.52
C PHE A 355 -0.97 15.70 8.10
N GLU A 356 -2.10 16.32 8.41
CA GLU A 356 -3.41 15.80 8.00
C GLU A 356 -3.61 15.86 6.47
N CYS A 357 -3.14 16.92 5.81
CA CYS A 357 -3.11 17.00 4.34
C CYS A 357 -2.22 15.90 3.73
N PHE A 358 -1.08 15.60 4.36
CA PHE A 358 -0.22 14.50 3.92
C PHE A 358 -0.89 13.13 4.07
N LEU A 359 -1.64 12.90 5.16
CA LEU A 359 -2.42 11.68 5.31
C LEU A 359 -3.53 11.60 4.24
N GLU A 360 -4.20 12.71 3.95
CA GLU A 360 -5.20 12.78 2.88
C GLU A 360 -4.59 12.39 1.53
N LEU A 361 -3.37 12.87 1.22
CA LEU A 361 -2.62 12.47 0.04
C LEU A 361 -2.44 10.96 -0.05
N LEU A 362 -1.94 10.32 1.00
CA LEU A 362 -1.71 8.87 1.00
C LEU A 362 -3.00 8.08 0.82
N HIS A 363 -4.14 8.61 1.28
CA HIS A 363 -5.43 7.93 1.18
C HIS A 363 -6.18 8.17 -0.14
N THR A 364 -6.03 9.36 -0.74
CA THR A 364 -6.87 9.81 -1.86
C THR A 364 -6.08 10.15 -3.14
N ASP A 365 -4.75 10.05 -3.09
CA ASP A 365 -3.84 10.50 -4.16
C ASP A 365 -3.96 12.00 -4.48
N SER A 366 -4.53 12.77 -3.56
CA SER A 366 -4.65 14.23 -3.61
C SER A 366 -4.79 14.79 -2.19
N TYR A 367 -4.68 16.10 -2.04
CA TYR A 367 -4.93 16.76 -0.75
C TYR A 367 -5.71 18.06 -0.95
N SER A 368 -6.50 18.37 0.07
CA SER A 368 -7.33 19.56 0.14
C SER A 368 -6.50 20.81 0.46
N PRO A 369 -6.95 21.99 0.03
CA PRO A 369 -8.11 22.21 -0.84
C PRO A 369 -7.81 21.78 -2.30
N ASP A 370 -8.80 21.20 -3.00
CA ASP A 370 -8.63 20.68 -4.36
C ASP A 370 -8.66 21.83 -5.39
N PRO A 371 -7.56 22.10 -6.12
CA PRO A 371 -7.47 23.24 -7.02
C PRO A 371 -8.24 23.03 -8.34
N LYS A 372 -8.83 21.85 -8.60
CA LYS A 372 -9.48 21.52 -9.89
C LYS A 372 -10.46 22.57 -10.40
N HIS A 373 -11.18 23.27 -9.52
CA HIS A 373 -12.19 24.26 -9.91
C HIS A 373 -11.62 25.65 -10.24
N ILE A 374 -10.38 25.94 -9.81
CA ILE A 374 -9.65 27.19 -10.12
C ILE A 374 -8.55 26.99 -11.17
N MET A 375 -8.28 25.74 -11.56
CA MET A 375 -7.33 25.41 -12.60
C MET A 375 -7.88 25.68 -13.99
N ARG A 376 -7.10 26.36 -14.83
CA ARG A 376 -7.36 26.51 -16.28
C ARG A 376 -6.34 25.73 -17.07
N THR A 377 -6.81 24.95 -18.04
CA THR A 377 -5.94 24.26 -19.00
C THR A 377 -5.17 25.27 -19.85
N GLY A 378 -3.84 25.22 -19.81
CA GLY A 378 -2.95 25.90 -20.76
C GLY A 378 -2.15 27.09 -20.22
N ASN A 379 -2.51 27.68 -19.07
CA ASN A 379 -1.70 28.71 -18.44
C ASN A 379 -0.71 28.08 -17.46
N LYS A 380 0.59 28.12 -17.80
CA LYS A 380 1.67 27.66 -16.92
C LYS A 380 2.36 28.86 -16.30
N GLY A 381 2.26 29.03 -14.99
CA GLY A 381 2.95 30.12 -14.30
C GLY A 381 2.41 30.35 -12.89
N PRO A 382 3.16 31.05 -12.03
CA PRO A 382 2.63 31.46 -10.74
C PRO A 382 1.42 32.41 -10.92
N PRO A 383 0.54 32.49 -9.92
CA PRO A 383 -0.70 33.23 -10.02
C PRO A 383 -0.50 34.74 -9.98
N VAL A 384 -1.46 35.45 -10.55
CA VAL A 384 -1.60 36.91 -10.42
C VAL A 384 -2.32 37.24 -9.10
N ILE A 385 -1.80 38.20 -8.34
CA ILE A 385 -2.46 38.71 -7.14
C ILE A 385 -3.75 39.44 -7.55
N LYS A 386 -4.89 38.98 -7.05
CA LYS A 386 -6.18 39.67 -7.10
C LYS A 386 -6.56 40.17 -5.70
N GLY A 387 -7.63 40.95 -5.59
CA GLY A 387 -8.05 41.50 -4.30
C GLY A 387 -8.28 40.38 -3.29
N THR A 388 -7.74 40.54 -2.07
CA THR A 388 -7.87 39.51 -1.02
C THR A 388 -9.32 39.30 -0.65
N GLN A 389 -9.72 38.03 -0.54
CA GLN A 389 -11.04 37.63 -0.06
C GLN A 389 -10.87 36.88 1.25
N ALA A 390 -11.55 37.33 2.31
CA ALA A 390 -11.46 36.71 3.63
C ALA A 390 -11.94 35.24 3.65
N GLU A 391 -12.79 34.85 2.70
CA GLU A 391 -13.35 33.50 2.57
C GLU A 391 -12.58 32.63 1.55
N SER A 392 -11.46 33.12 0.99
CA SER A 392 -10.66 32.32 0.06
C SER A 392 -10.01 31.16 0.81
N GLU A 393 -10.19 29.95 0.29
CA GLU A 393 -9.44 28.80 0.78
C GLU A 393 -7.93 28.98 0.53
N PRO A 394 -7.06 28.44 1.40
CA PRO A 394 -5.62 28.69 1.37
C PRO A 394 -4.87 27.72 0.44
N TYR A 395 -5.21 27.69 -0.86
CA TYR A 395 -4.63 26.72 -1.79
C TYR A 395 -3.10 26.77 -1.86
N ILE A 396 -2.55 27.95 -2.16
CA ILE A 396 -1.12 28.12 -2.41
C ILE A 396 -0.36 28.04 -1.10
N LEU A 397 -0.92 28.56 -0.01
CA LEU A 397 -0.30 28.42 1.31
C LEU A 397 -0.17 26.95 1.72
N THR A 398 -1.21 26.15 1.51
CA THR A 398 -1.16 24.70 1.77
C THR A 398 -0.13 24.01 0.87
N ASP A 399 -0.08 24.35 -0.42
CA ASP A 399 0.92 23.79 -1.33
C ASP A 399 2.36 24.17 -0.90
N ILE A 400 2.61 25.41 -0.45
CA ILE A 400 3.92 25.83 0.08
C ILE A 400 4.29 25.00 1.32
N LYS A 401 3.36 24.82 2.26
CA LYS A 401 3.57 23.99 3.46
C LYS A 401 3.88 22.54 3.11
N MET A 402 3.15 21.97 2.15
CA MET A 402 3.39 20.60 1.65
C MET A 402 4.75 20.48 0.95
N PHE A 403 5.16 21.50 0.19
CA PHE A 403 6.49 21.56 -0.40
C PHE A 403 7.58 21.59 0.68
N LYS A 404 7.44 22.43 1.71
CA LYS A 404 8.40 22.52 2.83
C LYS A 404 8.48 21.20 3.60
N MET A 405 7.35 20.55 3.86
CA MET A 405 7.33 19.19 4.43
C MET A 405 8.11 18.22 3.55
N GLY A 406 7.90 18.25 2.23
CA GLY A 406 8.67 17.43 1.30
C GLY A 406 10.18 17.73 1.34
N GLY A 407 10.57 18.98 1.53
CA GLY A 407 11.97 19.39 1.73
C GLY A 407 12.59 18.81 3.00
N VAL A 408 11.92 18.98 4.14
CA VAL A 408 12.40 18.55 5.47
C VAL A 408 12.45 17.02 5.57
N MET A 409 11.42 16.34 5.06
CA MET A 409 11.32 14.88 5.10
C MET A 409 12.11 14.18 3.98
N GLY A 410 12.56 14.92 2.97
CA GLY A 410 13.18 14.37 1.76
C GLY A 410 12.20 13.67 0.81
N PHE A 411 10.92 14.06 0.83
CA PHE A 411 9.88 13.51 -0.05
C PHE A 411 9.84 14.25 -1.39
N GLY A 412 10.56 13.75 -2.39
CA GLY A 412 10.70 14.37 -3.71
C GLY A 412 9.37 14.53 -4.45
N GLU A 413 8.55 13.47 -4.50
CA GLU A 413 7.25 13.47 -5.15
C GLU A 413 6.29 14.49 -4.54
N LEU A 414 6.40 14.72 -3.23
CA LEU A 414 5.59 15.70 -2.53
C LEU A 414 5.99 17.13 -2.92
N LYS A 415 7.30 17.40 -3.03
CA LYS A 415 7.82 18.68 -3.55
C LYS A 415 7.32 18.92 -4.97
N ASP A 416 7.47 17.92 -5.85
CA ASP A 416 7.11 18.05 -7.26
C ASP A 416 5.60 18.30 -7.41
N MET A 417 4.77 17.53 -6.70
CA MET A 417 3.32 17.68 -6.72
C MET A 417 2.86 19.06 -6.21
N ALA A 418 3.40 19.50 -5.08
CA ALA A 418 3.07 20.81 -4.50
C ALA A 418 3.50 21.96 -5.43
N LEU A 419 4.73 21.91 -5.95
CA LEU A 419 5.22 22.92 -6.88
C LEU A 419 4.39 22.95 -8.17
N GLU A 420 4.03 21.78 -8.70
CA GLU A 420 3.16 21.69 -9.87
C GLU A 420 1.80 22.36 -9.62
N ARG A 421 1.17 22.09 -8.47
CA ARG A 421 -0.08 22.74 -8.07
C ARG A 421 0.08 24.27 -7.97
N MET A 422 1.15 24.76 -7.35
CA MET A 422 1.47 26.20 -7.29
C MET A 422 1.61 26.87 -8.67
N TYR A 423 2.06 26.15 -9.71
CA TYR A 423 2.18 26.66 -11.09
C TYR A 423 0.88 26.55 -11.92
N ARG A 424 -0.14 25.86 -11.39
CA ARG A 424 -1.45 25.67 -12.05
C ARG A 424 -2.47 26.75 -11.67
N HIS A 425 -2.19 27.58 -10.64
CA HIS A 425 -3.03 28.71 -10.27
C HIS A 425 -2.86 29.90 -11.20
N VAL A 426 -3.96 30.39 -11.78
CA VAL A 426 -3.94 31.59 -12.65
C VAL A 426 -3.99 32.87 -11.83
N ILE A 427 -4.81 32.88 -10.78
CA ILE A 427 -5.01 34.00 -9.87
C ILE A 427 -4.95 33.51 -8.42
N THR A 428 -4.66 34.42 -7.50
CA THR A 428 -4.77 34.16 -6.06
C THR A 428 -5.50 35.31 -5.38
N HIS A 429 -6.36 34.94 -4.43
CA HIS A 429 -7.05 35.84 -3.49
C HIS A 429 -6.49 35.70 -2.06
N GLU A 430 -5.47 34.88 -1.87
CA GLU A 430 -4.77 34.73 -0.59
C GLU A 430 -3.93 35.98 -0.28
N ASP A 431 -3.50 36.14 0.97
CA ASP A 431 -2.57 37.21 1.34
C ASP A 431 -1.17 36.90 0.77
N PRO A 432 -0.69 37.65 -0.24
CA PRO A 432 0.60 37.38 -0.86
C PRO A 432 1.78 37.61 0.10
N VAL A 433 1.61 38.44 1.14
CA VAL A 433 2.66 38.65 2.16
C VAL A 433 2.76 37.42 3.06
N ALA A 434 1.63 36.78 3.41
CA ALA A 434 1.64 35.53 4.15
C ALA A 434 2.32 34.39 3.37
N LEU A 435 2.06 34.29 2.04
CA LEU A 435 2.74 33.31 1.18
C LEU A 435 4.26 33.50 1.17
N LEU A 436 4.71 34.74 0.95
CA LEU A 436 6.14 35.07 0.96
C LEU A 436 6.75 34.87 2.35
N ARG A 437 6.03 35.19 3.41
CA ARG A 437 6.48 34.94 4.78
C ARG A 437 6.71 33.46 5.01
N GLU A 438 5.76 32.60 4.65
CA GLU A 438 5.91 31.15 4.81
C GLU A 438 7.11 30.58 4.03
N ILE A 439 7.35 31.06 2.79
CA ILE A 439 8.48 30.61 1.98
C ILE A 439 9.82 30.99 2.63
N TYR A 440 9.93 32.20 3.17
CA TYR A 440 11.20 32.75 3.69
C TYR A 440 11.33 32.66 5.21
N ASP A 441 10.39 32.00 5.87
CA ASP A 441 10.47 31.68 7.28
C ASP A 441 11.49 30.56 7.51
N GLY A 442 12.32 30.70 8.53
CA GLY A 442 13.34 29.71 8.89
C GLY A 442 14.65 29.75 8.07
N GLY A 443 14.85 30.73 7.18
CA GLY A 443 16.15 30.97 6.52
C GLY A 443 16.12 31.00 4.99
N GLU A 444 17.18 30.51 4.36
CA GLU A 444 17.32 30.50 2.89
C GLU A 444 16.42 29.40 2.27
N PRO A 445 15.43 29.76 1.42
CA PRO A 445 14.53 28.76 0.86
C PRO A 445 15.16 27.90 -0.23
N ASP A 446 14.51 26.77 -0.49
CA ASP A 446 14.82 25.88 -1.60
C ASP A 446 14.89 26.64 -2.95
N ALA A 447 15.81 26.23 -3.82
CA ALA A 447 16.06 26.89 -5.10
C ALA A 447 14.81 26.96 -6.01
N ASP A 448 13.93 25.97 -5.93
CA ASP A 448 12.69 25.93 -6.70
C ASP A 448 11.69 26.97 -6.18
N LEU A 449 11.58 27.13 -4.85
CA LEU A 449 10.75 28.17 -4.23
C LEU A 449 11.28 29.58 -4.51
N LYS A 450 12.61 29.78 -4.53
CA LYS A 450 13.21 31.06 -4.98
C LYS A 450 12.86 31.37 -6.42
N THR A 451 12.93 30.34 -7.28
CA THR A 451 12.59 30.47 -8.69
C THR A 451 11.11 30.77 -8.89
N TRP A 452 10.23 30.07 -8.15
CA TRP A 452 8.80 30.35 -8.13
C TRP A 452 8.53 31.78 -7.63
N THR A 453 9.15 32.20 -6.53
CA THR A 453 9.01 33.56 -5.95
C THR A 453 9.37 34.64 -6.96
N ARG A 454 10.51 34.52 -7.65
CA ARG A 454 10.89 35.48 -8.70
C ARG A 454 9.83 35.55 -9.80
N LYS A 455 9.38 34.40 -10.31
CA LYS A 455 8.36 34.35 -11.35
C LYS A 455 7.01 34.91 -10.86
N PHE A 456 6.66 34.67 -9.61
CA PHE A 456 5.48 35.21 -8.96
C PHE A 456 5.54 36.74 -8.87
N LEU A 457 6.65 37.31 -8.40
CA LEU A 457 6.86 38.76 -8.32
C LEU A 457 6.84 39.43 -9.70
N MET A 458 7.42 38.77 -10.71
CA MET A 458 7.45 39.26 -12.09
C MET A 458 6.15 39.06 -12.86
N ARG A 459 5.18 38.33 -12.31
CA ARG A 459 3.95 38.00 -13.04
C ARG A 459 3.17 39.27 -13.37
N VAL A 460 2.98 39.52 -14.67
CA VAL A 460 2.09 40.55 -15.23
C VAL A 460 0.84 39.87 -15.78
N PRO A 461 -0.37 40.41 -15.58
CA PRO A 461 -1.60 39.84 -16.11
C PRO A 461 -1.62 39.90 -17.63
N CYS A 462 -1.88 38.78 -18.30
CA CYS A 462 -2.02 38.73 -19.75
C CYS A 462 -3.49 38.90 -20.15
N ALA A 463 -3.77 39.32 -21.39
CA ALA A 463 -5.14 39.53 -21.88
C ALA A 463 -6.05 38.29 -21.74
N ASN A 464 -5.46 37.08 -21.75
CA ASN A 464 -6.20 35.82 -21.55
C ASN A 464 -6.55 35.53 -20.07
N ASP A 465 -5.91 36.23 -19.12
CA ASP A 465 -6.17 36.14 -17.68
C ASP A 465 -7.38 37.02 -17.25
N ALA A 466 -7.89 37.86 -18.17
CA ALA A 466 -8.88 38.91 -17.89
C ALA A 466 -10.35 38.45 -17.79
N VAL A 467 -10.61 37.14 -17.66
CA VAL A 467 -12.01 36.63 -17.61
C VAL A 467 -12.66 36.83 -16.24
N GLY A 468 -11.91 37.23 -15.22
CA GLY A 468 -12.42 37.48 -13.87
C GLY A 468 -12.05 38.87 -13.37
N GLY A 469 -12.94 39.84 -13.55
CA GLY A 469 -12.94 41.08 -12.78
C GLY A 469 -11.96 42.15 -13.26
N ASP A 470 -12.57 43.23 -13.75
CA ASP A 470 -11.95 44.53 -13.92
C ASP A 470 -11.13 44.89 -12.66
N TRP A 471 -9.82 45.05 -12.80
CA TRP A 471 -8.93 45.38 -11.69
C TRP A 471 -9.39 46.74 -11.11
N MET A 472 -10.03 46.69 -9.93
CA MET A 472 -10.76 47.77 -9.24
C MET A 472 -12.18 48.13 -9.73
N GLY A 473 -12.82 47.40 -10.65
CA GLY A 473 -14.23 47.67 -11.02
C GLY A 473 -14.49 49.07 -11.61
N LEU A 474 -13.46 49.70 -12.18
CA LEU A 474 -13.44 51.10 -12.60
C LEU A 474 -12.98 51.28 -14.04
N SER A 475 -13.45 50.43 -14.95
CA SER A 475 -13.53 50.76 -16.37
C SER A 475 -14.66 51.78 -16.59
N VAL A 476 -14.54 52.94 -15.94
CA VAL A 476 -15.27 54.12 -16.40
C VAL A 476 -14.52 54.55 -17.66
N ASN A 477 -15.18 54.35 -18.78
CA ASN A 477 -14.71 54.57 -20.15
C ASN A 477 -14.53 56.10 -20.43
N VAL A 478 -13.80 56.81 -19.58
CA VAL A 478 -13.58 58.25 -19.67
C VAL A 478 -12.34 58.53 -20.52
N GLY A 479 -12.55 58.57 -21.83
CA GLY A 479 -11.70 59.29 -22.76
C GLY A 479 -10.40 58.60 -23.19
N GLY A 480 -10.49 57.68 -24.15
CA GLY A 480 -9.50 57.49 -25.23
C GLY A 480 -8.06 57.10 -24.88
N ARG A 481 -7.72 56.83 -23.63
CA ARG A 481 -6.43 56.21 -23.27
C ARG A 481 -6.58 54.69 -23.34
N GLY A 482 -5.62 54.03 -23.99
CA GLY A 482 -5.61 52.59 -24.22
C GLY A 482 -5.76 51.74 -22.94
N PRO A 483 -5.97 50.42 -23.07
CA PRO A 483 -6.24 49.53 -21.95
C PRO A 483 -5.17 49.70 -20.87
N VAL A 484 -5.61 50.03 -19.66
CA VAL A 484 -4.74 50.13 -18.49
C VAL A 484 -4.19 48.73 -18.22
N VAL A 485 -2.93 48.51 -18.57
CA VAL A 485 -2.25 47.24 -18.31
C VAL A 485 -2.11 47.10 -16.80
N GLU A 486 -2.68 46.04 -16.25
CA GLU A 486 -2.61 45.74 -14.82
C GLU A 486 -1.13 45.55 -14.39
N PRO A 487 -0.69 46.14 -13.27
CA PRO A 487 0.70 46.08 -12.83
C PRO A 487 1.16 44.66 -12.49
N SER A 488 2.48 44.46 -12.47
CA SER A 488 3.08 43.22 -11.94
C SER A 488 2.75 43.00 -10.47
N ASN A 489 2.82 41.74 -10.01
CA ASN A 489 2.64 41.41 -8.60
C ASN A 489 3.57 42.19 -7.67
N LEU A 490 4.84 42.41 -8.04
CA LEU A 490 5.75 43.23 -7.25
C LEU A 490 5.26 44.68 -7.13
N ALA A 491 4.80 45.30 -8.22
CA ALA A 491 4.29 46.66 -8.19
C ALA A 491 3.00 46.77 -7.36
N LYS A 492 2.18 45.70 -7.30
CA LYS A 492 1.02 45.62 -6.39
C LYS A 492 1.45 45.58 -4.93
N LEU A 493 2.45 44.77 -4.58
CA LEU A 493 2.98 44.69 -3.21
C LEU A 493 3.60 46.02 -2.75
N GLU A 494 4.23 46.78 -3.65
CA GLU A 494 4.80 48.10 -3.36
C GLU A 494 3.78 49.25 -3.44
N CYS A 495 2.51 48.99 -3.80
CA CYS A 495 1.50 50.03 -4.00
C CYS A 495 0.98 50.56 -2.65
N GLU A 496 1.06 51.88 -2.42
CA GLU A 496 0.61 52.52 -1.16
C GLU A 496 -0.90 52.37 -0.91
N MET A 497 -1.67 52.15 -1.96
CA MET A 497 -3.12 52.01 -1.89
C MET A 497 -3.57 50.62 -1.47
N LEU A 498 -2.68 49.62 -1.55
CA LEU A 498 -2.99 48.25 -1.14
C LEU A 498 -2.46 48.00 0.26
N ALA A 499 -3.24 47.27 1.06
CA ALA A 499 -2.92 47.00 2.47
C ALA A 499 -1.65 46.17 2.67
N TYR A 500 -1.08 45.59 1.60
CA TYR A 500 0.11 44.73 1.66
C TYR A 500 1.40 45.50 1.95
N ARG A 501 1.49 46.78 1.54
CA ARG A 501 2.78 47.49 1.50
C ARG A 501 3.51 47.50 2.85
N PRO A 502 2.90 47.92 3.98
CA PRO A 502 3.62 47.97 5.25
C PRO A 502 4.18 46.60 5.66
N ALA A 503 3.34 45.55 5.60
CA ALA A 503 3.74 44.19 5.98
C ALA A 503 4.77 43.59 5.01
N PHE A 504 4.72 43.96 3.72
CA PHE A 504 5.72 43.53 2.74
C PHE A 504 7.09 44.16 3.01
N PHE A 505 7.14 45.46 3.31
CA PHE A 505 8.41 46.11 3.64
C PHE A 505 9.00 45.60 4.96
N GLU A 506 8.16 45.37 5.97
CA GLU A 506 8.59 44.71 7.21
C GLU A 506 9.21 43.33 6.92
N LEU A 507 8.58 42.53 6.05
CA LEU A 507 9.12 41.23 5.63
C LEU A 507 10.44 41.35 4.86
N LEU A 508 10.63 42.40 4.05
CA LEU A 508 11.91 42.65 3.36
C LEU A 508 13.03 43.09 4.30
N GLU A 509 12.68 43.74 5.41
CA GLU A 509 13.63 44.11 6.45
C GLU A 509 14.08 42.88 7.24
N SER A 510 13.18 41.91 7.46
CA SER A 510 13.50 40.67 8.20
C SER A 510 14.17 39.59 7.35
N SER A 511 14.03 39.61 6.01
CA SER A 511 14.59 38.58 5.12
C SER A 511 15.50 39.16 4.04
N SER A 512 16.82 38.99 4.21
CA SER A 512 17.84 39.37 3.21
C SER A 512 17.71 38.55 1.92
N ALA A 513 17.34 37.28 2.03
CA ALA A 513 17.09 36.38 0.91
C ALA A 513 15.91 36.88 0.04
N LEU A 514 14.78 37.23 0.66
CA LEU A 514 13.64 37.80 -0.08
C LEU A 514 14.02 39.15 -0.71
N LYS A 515 14.73 40.01 0.02
CA LYS A 515 15.21 41.30 -0.48
C LYS A 515 16.08 41.16 -1.73
N TYR A 516 16.94 40.13 -1.77
CA TYR A 516 17.73 39.80 -2.96
C TYR A 516 16.83 39.41 -4.14
N GLU A 517 15.85 38.52 -3.92
CA GLU A 517 14.95 38.06 -4.97
C GLU A 517 14.03 39.17 -5.50
N VAL A 518 13.56 40.06 -4.64
CA VAL A 518 12.83 41.29 -5.02
C VAL A 518 13.70 42.22 -5.85
N SER A 519 14.95 42.44 -5.44
CA SER A 519 15.89 43.30 -6.20
C SER A 519 16.17 42.73 -7.59
N LYS A 520 16.26 41.40 -7.71
CA LYS A 520 16.43 40.71 -8.99
C LYS A 520 15.18 40.82 -9.86
N ALA A 521 14.01 40.49 -9.33
CA ALA A 521 12.73 40.63 -10.04
C ALA A 521 12.48 42.09 -10.51
N LYS A 522 12.84 43.09 -9.69
CA LYS A 522 12.73 44.50 -10.04
C LYS A 522 13.63 44.88 -11.21
N ARG A 523 14.91 44.46 -11.19
CA ARG A 523 15.84 44.68 -12.32
C ARG A 523 15.32 44.05 -13.60
N ASP A 524 14.79 42.83 -13.52
CA ASP A 524 14.24 42.12 -14.67
C ASP A 524 12.97 42.78 -15.21
N LEU A 525 12.07 43.26 -14.35
CA LEU A 525 10.89 43.99 -14.80
C LEU A 525 11.24 45.35 -15.44
N VAL A 526 12.23 46.06 -14.90
CA VAL A 526 12.71 47.33 -15.47
C VAL A 526 13.37 47.10 -16.83
N SER A 527 14.21 46.08 -16.97
CA SER A 527 14.89 45.79 -18.25
C SER A 527 13.91 45.39 -19.36
N ASN A 528 12.76 44.81 -19.00
CA ASN A 528 11.69 44.45 -19.94
C ASN A 528 10.63 45.55 -20.14
N ASN A 529 10.78 46.74 -19.56
CA ASN A 529 9.78 47.82 -19.56
C ASN A 529 8.40 47.39 -18.99
N LEU A 530 8.39 46.41 -18.07
CA LEU A 530 7.19 45.90 -17.40
C LEU A 530 7.01 46.45 -15.98
N TYR A 531 7.96 47.26 -15.49
CA TYR A 531 7.85 47.93 -14.19
C TYR A 531 7.40 49.39 -14.37
N ALA A 532 6.18 49.69 -13.93
CA ALA A 532 5.69 51.07 -13.82
C ALA A 532 5.69 51.48 -12.33
N PRO A 533 6.50 52.48 -11.93
CA PRO A 533 6.58 52.89 -10.54
C PRO A 533 5.21 53.35 -10.00
N PRO A 534 4.91 53.08 -8.70
CA PRO A 534 3.61 53.41 -8.09
C PRO A 534 3.18 54.87 -8.27
N SER A 535 4.14 55.80 -8.37
CA SER A 535 3.90 57.24 -8.57
C SER A 535 3.24 57.59 -9.92
N LEU A 536 3.23 56.67 -10.89
CA LEU A 536 2.61 56.87 -12.21
C LEU A 536 1.13 56.47 -12.28
N TYR A 537 0.49 56.11 -11.15
CA TYR A 537 -0.94 55.82 -11.07
C TYR A 537 -1.75 56.91 -10.33
N PRO A 538 -1.77 58.18 -10.81
CA PRO A 538 -2.35 59.31 -10.08
C PRO A 538 -3.89 59.31 -9.98
N ASN A 539 -4.59 58.48 -10.78
CA ASN A 539 -6.06 58.51 -10.86
C ASN A 539 -6.78 57.48 -9.97
N ALA A 540 -6.05 56.67 -9.23
CA ALA A 540 -6.68 55.68 -8.33
C ALA A 540 -7.20 56.27 -7.00
N ASN A 541 -6.94 57.56 -6.74
CA ASN A 541 -7.45 58.27 -5.56
C ASN A 541 -8.98 58.48 -5.54
N VAL A 542 -9.68 58.36 -6.66
CA VAL A 542 -11.14 58.64 -6.76
C VAL A 542 -12.01 57.40 -6.51
N ALA A 543 -11.37 56.23 -6.47
CA ALA A 543 -11.97 54.92 -6.64
C ALA A 543 -12.18 54.13 -5.33
N ILE A 544 -11.22 54.28 -4.42
CA ILE A 544 -11.08 53.40 -3.24
C ILE A 544 -12.04 53.81 -2.10
N ALA A 545 -12.63 55.00 -2.17
CA ALA A 545 -13.63 55.45 -1.21
C ALA A 545 -14.93 54.62 -1.21
N GLN A 546 -15.14 53.72 -2.18
CA GLN A 546 -16.35 52.88 -2.29
C GLN A 546 -16.19 51.43 -1.79
N VAL A 547 -15.00 50.83 -1.80
CA VAL A 547 -14.81 49.42 -1.41
C VAL A 547 -14.47 49.26 0.09
N ALA A 548 -13.96 50.32 0.74
CA ALA A 548 -13.59 50.30 2.16
C ALA A 548 -14.64 50.92 3.11
N ARG A 549 -15.92 51.06 2.69
CA ARG A 549 -16.97 51.60 3.58
C ARG A 549 -17.73 50.49 4.32
N PRO A 550 -17.66 50.42 5.66
CA PRO A 550 -18.75 49.85 6.45
C PRO A 550 -19.99 50.77 6.32
N LEU A 551 -21.18 50.17 6.32
CA LEU A 551 -22.47 50.84 6.16
C LEU A 551 -22.72 51.93 7.24
N SER A 552 -22.57 53.23 6.85
CA SER A 552 -23.35 54.47 7.20
C SER A 552 -23.61 54.85 8.69
N PRO A 553 -23.86 56.16 9.07
CA PRO A 553 -24.67 57.16 8.33
C PRO A 553 -24.20 58.64 8.31
N ALA A 554 -24.70 59.34 7.28
CA ALA A 554 -25.02 60.76 7.10
C ALA A 554 -24.22 61.87 7.85
N MET A 555 -23.56 62.77 7.10
CA MET A 555 -23.82 64.23 7.08
C MET A 555 -22.89 65.03 6.13
N ASN A 556 -23.51 65.94 5.37
CA ASN A 556 -23.12 67.26 4.82
C ASN A 556 -21.68 67.63 4.34
N ALA A 557 -21.62 67.94 3.03
CA ALA A 557 -21.33 69.24 2.37
C ALA A 557 -19.97 70.01 2.51
N TYR A 558 -19.56 70.58 1.35
CA TYR A 558 -18.49 71.56 1.04
C TYR A 558 -17.05 71.01 1.03
N GLY A 559 -16.12 71.34 0.11
CA GLY A 559 -16.05 72.26 -1.03
C GLY A 559 -14.64 72.13 -1.66
N ILE A 560 -14.51 72.41 -2.97
CA ILE A 560 -13.27 72.33 -3.77
C ILE A 560 -12.39 73.57 -3.49
N PRO A 561 -11.04 73.47 -3.57
CA PRO A 561 -10.35 74.28 -4.58
C PRO A 561 -9.20 73.57 -5.30
N VAL A 562 -8.99 74.07 -6.52
CA VAL A 562 -8.01 73.73 -7.56
C VAL A 562 -6.68 74.43 -7.28
N ALA A 563 -5.54 73.75 -7.51
CA ALA A 563 -4.26 74.41 -7.81
C ALA A 563 -3.32 73.51 -8.63
N ARG A 564 -2.62 74.13 -9.59
CA ARG A 564 -1.64 73.59 -10.56
C ARG A 564 -0.61 74.74 -10.78
N PRO A 565 0.53 74.56 -11.48
CA PRO A 565 1.73 73.77 -11.17
C PRO A 565 3.03 74.62 -11.25
N LEU A 566 4.18 74.07 -10.84
CA LEU A 566 5.57 74.48 -11.18
C LEU A 566 6.44 73.25 -10.82
N GLY A 567 7.31 72.63 -11.63
CA GLY A 567 8.20 73.11 -12.68
C GLY A 567 9.64 73.03 -12.15
N LEU A 568 10.46 72.07 -12.61
CA LEU A 568 11.94 72.14 -12.70
C LEU A 568 12.55 70.76 -13.05
N GLY A 569 13.31 70.72 -14.14
CA GLY A 569 14.13 69.57 -14.54
C GLY A 569 15.54 69.63 -13.96
N MET A 570 16.22 68.47 -13.91
CA MET A 570 17.64 68.33 -13.63
C MET A 570 18.22 67.09 -14.34
N PRO A 571 19.54 67.04 -14.60
CA PRO A 571 20.16 66.32 -15.71
C PRO A 571 20.61 64.88 -15.38
N MET A 572 20.79 64.09 -16.43
CA MET A 572 21.38 62.74 -16.38
C MET A 572 22.88 62.76 -16.04
N ARG A 573 23.30 61.79 -15.20
CA ARG A 573 24.71 61.42 -14.97
C ARG A 573 24.99 60.00 -15.52
N PRO A 574 26.26 59.68 -15.82
CA PRO A 574 26.66 58.53 -16.64
C PRO A 574 26.67 57.20 -15.87
N GLN A 575 26.33 56.12 -16.58
CA GLN A 575 26.40 54.74 -16.10
C GLN A 575 27.85 54.31 -15.83
N MET A 576 28.11 53.79 -14.62
CA MET A 576 29.31 53.01 -14.31
C MET A 576 29.11 51.55 -14.70
N ILE A 577 30.07 51.02 -15.45
CA ILE A 577 30.21 49.59 -15.78
C ILE A 577 30.62 48.86 -14.49
N GLY A 578 29.77 47.94 -14.03
CA GLY A 578 29.98 47.18 -12.81
C GLY A 578 31.14 46.20 -12.93
N TRP A 579 32.09 46.31 -12.01
CA TRP A 579 33.16 45.34 -11.79
C TRP A 579 32.58 44.11 -11.08
N ILE A 580 32.81 42.92 -11.63
CA ILE A 580 32.52 41.64 -10.97
C ILE A 580 33.55 41.45 -9.85
N SER A 581 33.11 41.10 -8.65
CA SER A 581 34.04 40.89 -7.54
C SER A 581 34.89 39.64 -7.79
N PRO A 582 36.17 39.61 -7.35
CA PRO A 582 37.01 38.42 -7.48
C PRO A 582 36.39 37.15 -6.88
N GLU A 583 35.55 37.29 -5.85
CA GLU A 583 34.84 36.16 -5.21
C GLU A 583 33.71 35.62 -6.10
N GLU A 584 32.96 36.48 -6.79
CA GLU A 584 31.93 36.06 -7.75
C GLU A 584 32.54 35.37 -8.97
N ALA A 585 33.75 35.75 -9.39
CA ALA A 585 34.46 35.07 -10.47
C ALA A 585 34.90 33.64 -10.08
N VAL A 586 35.38 33.45 -8.85
CA VAL A 586 35.80 32.14 -8.33
C VAL A 586 34.60 31.20 -8.17
N GLU A 587 33.47 31.70 -7.67
CA GLU A 587 32.28 30.85 -7.49
C GLU A 587 31.64 30.47 -8.84
N ARG A 588 31.72 31.36 -9.84
CA ARG A 588 31.29 31.06 -11.21
C ARG A 588 32.16 29.96 -11.83
N GLU A 589 33.48 30.05 -11.68
CA GLU A 589 34.41 29.01 -12.15
C GLU A 589 34.17 27.66 -11.45
N ARG A 590 33.85 27.68 -10.15
CA ARG A 590 33.50 26.47 -9.40
C ARG A 590 32.21 25.82 -9.91
N MET A 591 31.20 26.62 -10.24
CA MET A 591 29.93 26.14 -10.78
C MET A 591 30.10 25.57 -12.20
N ASP A 592 30.93 26.19 -13.04
CA ASP A 592 31.24 25.68 -14.38
C ASP A 592 31.97 24.34 -14.32
N ARG A 593 32.93 24.17 -13.39
CA ARG A 593 33.61 22.87 -13.15
C ARG A 593 32.66 21.77 -12.63
N LEU A 594 31.66 22.14 -11.82
CA LEU A 594 30.64 21.19 -11.35
C LEU A 594 29.69 20.77 -12.49
N ALA A 595 29.32 21.71 -13.36
CA ALA A 595 28.54 21.41 -14.56
C ALA A 595 29.29 20.47 -15.50
N GLU A 596 30.59 20.70 -15.72
CA GLU A 596 31.45 19.85 -16.53
C GLU A 596 31.56 18.42 -15.97
N ARG A 597 31.74 18.28 -14.64
CA ARG A 597 31.76 16.97 -13.97
C ARG A 597 30.43 16.20 -14.12
N ARG A 598 29.29 16.89 -14.13
CA ARG A 598 27.97 16.26 -14.36
C ARG A 598 27.84 15.73 -15.77
N VAL A 599 28.31 16.48 -16.77
CA VAL A 599 28.31 16.04 -18.18
C VAL A 599 29.19 14.80 -18.35
N VAL A 600 30.37 14.76 -17.74
CA VAL A 600 31.28 13.60 -17.76
C VAL A 600 30.65 12.38 -17.07
N ALA A 601 30.03 12.56 -15.90
CA ALA A 601 29.35 11.47 -15.19
C ALA A 601 28.17 10.89 -15.98
N GLN A 602 27.39 11.75 -16.65
CA GLN A 602 26.28 11.33 -17.49
C GLN A 602 26.77 10.56 -18.73
N ALA A 603 27.86 11.01 -19.36
CA ALA A 603 28.49 10.29 -20.48
C ALA A 603 29.01 8.91 -20.05
N HIS A 604 29.61 8.81 -18.85
CA HIS A 604 30.07 7.52 -18.31
C HIS A 604 28.91 6.55 -18.03
N ALA A 605 27.81 7.04 -17.44
CA ALA A 605 26.62 6.22 -17.20
C ALA A 605 25.99 5.71 -18.51
N GLN A 606 25.93 6.56 -19.55
CA GLN A 606 25.45 6.15 -20.88
C GLN A 606 26.36 5.09 -21.52
N ALA A 607 27.68 5.23 -21.39
CA ALA A 607 28.64 4.24 -21.88
C ALA A 607 28.49 2.88 -21.18
N GLN A 608 28.28 2.87 -19.86
CA GLN A 608 28.04 1.65 -19.09
C GLN A 608 26.72 0.96 -19.49
N ALA A 609 25.65 1.73 -19.69
CA ALA A 609 24.37 1.20 -20.15
C ALA A 609 24.48 0.59 -21.55
N ALA A 610 25.20 1.25 -22.47
CA ALA A 610 25.46 0.73 -23.81
C ALA A 610 26.29 -0.57 -23.79
N ALA A 611 27.32 -0.64 -22.94
CA ALA A 611 28.13 -1.85 -22.77
C ALA A 611 27.30 -3.03 -22.23
N HIS A 612 26.42 -2.78 -21.25
CA HIS A 612 25.52 -3.80 -20.71
C HIS A 612 24.53 -4.30 -21.78
N ALA A 613 23.92 -3.39 -22.55
CA ALA A 613 23.02 -3.76 -23.64
C ALA A 613 23.73 -4.61 -24.72
N ALA A 614 24.97 -4.26 -25.07
CA ALA A 614 25.78 -5.03 -26.01
C ALA A 614 26.11 -6.44 -25.48
N ALA A 615 26.39 -6.58 -24.18
CA ALA A 615 26.65 -7.88 -23.55
C ALA A 615 25.40 -8.78 -23.56
N VAL A 616 24.22 -8.22 -23.26
CA VAL A 616 22.95 -8.96 -23.32
C VAL A 616 22.65 -9.43 -24.75
N GLN A 617 22.87 -8.58 -25.75
CA GLN A 617 22.67 -8.95 -27.16
C GLN A 617 23.66 -10.03 -27.61
N ALA A 618 24.92 -9.96 -27.19
CA ALA A 618 25.93 -10.97 -27.49
C ALA A 618 25.56 -12.34 -26.87
N ALA A 619 25.06 -12.35 -25.64
CA ALA A 619 24.57 -13.57 -24.99
C ALA A 619 23.36 -14.17 -25.72
N ALA A 620 22.41 -13.34 -26.17
CA ALA A 620 21.26 -13.78 -26.95
C ALA A 620 21.68 -14.39 -28.30
N ASN A 621 22.64 -13.76 -28.99
CA ASN A 621 23.16 -14.28 -30.26
C ASN A 621 23.94 -15.60 -30.07
N ALA A 622 24.69 -15.74 -28.98
CA ALA A 622 25.39 -17.00 -28.67
C ALA A 622 24.43 -18.16 -28.40
N ALA A 623 23.26 -17.89 -27.80
CA ALA A 623 22.22 -18.90 -27.57
C ALA A 623 21.46 -19.31 -28.85
N GLY A 624 21.46 -18.46 -29.88
CA GLY A 624 20.70 -18.68 -31.13
C GLY A 624 21.41 -19.47 -32.24
N VAL A 625 22.70 -19.79 -32.09
CA VAL A 625 23.51 -20.41 -33.17
C VAL A 625 23.51 -21.96 -33.12
N GLY A 626 22.78 -22.58 -32.18
CA GLY A 626 22.84 -24.01 -31.93
C GLY A 626 21.74 -24.89 -32.53
N VAL A 627 21.04 -24.52 -33.61
CA VAL A 627 20.06 -25.43 -34.26
C VAL A 627 20.00 -25.21 -35.78
N MET A 628 21.02 -25.65 -36.52
CA MET A 628 20.82 -26.10 -37.91
C MET A 628 21.92 -27.07 -38.32
N GLY A 629 21.49 -28.32 -38.56
CA GLY A 629 22.02 -29.16 -39.63
C GLY A 629 23.27 -29.98 -39.33
N ASP A 630 23.07 -31.26 -39.00
CA ASP A 630 23.77 -32.31 -39.73
C ASP A 630 22.82 -33.50 -39.92
N GLY A 631 22.56 -33.81 -41.18
CA GLY A 631 21.80 -34.98 -41.58
C GLY A 631 22.70 -36.20 -41.61
N PHE A 632 22.18 -37.36 -41.23
CA PHE A 632 22.69 -38.64 -41.68
C PHE A 632 21.51 -39.59 -41.94
N TYR A 633 21.50 -40.07 -43.18
CA TYR A 633 20.61 -41.08 -43.72
C TYR A 633 21.34 -42.43 -43.60
N ASP A 634 20.66 -43.44 -43.07
CA ASP A 634 20.76 -44.89 -43.32
C ASP A 634 19.88 -45.53 -42.22
N GLY A 635 18.78 -46.23 -42.50
CA GLY A 635 18.60 -47.27 -43.48
C GLY A 635 19.03 -48.60 -42.87
N VAL A 636 18.08 -49.56 -42.77
CA VAL A 636 18.25 -51.04 -42.58
C VAL A 636 17.63 -51.64 -41.29
N ASP A 637 16.58 -52.42 -41.56
CA ASP A 637 16.13 -53.73 -41.07
C ASP A 637 15.75 -54.03 -39.61
N ASP A 638 14.52 -54.56 -39.52
CA ASP A 638 14.10 -55.84 -38.92
C ASP A 638 14.84 -56.39 -37.70
N GLY A 639 14.06 -56.61 -36.65
CA GLY A 639 14.44 -57.52 -35.57
C GLY A 639 13.54 -57.42 -34.36
N GLY A 640 12.40 -58.10 -34.39
CA GLY A 640 11.68 -58.40 -33.15
C GLY A 640 12.50 -59.33 -32.26
N PHE A 641 12.42 -59.16 -30.95
CA PHE A 641 12.58 -60.26 -30.00
C PHE A 641 11.84 -59.97 -28.69
N TYR A 642 11.42 -61.08 -28.12
CA TYR A 642 10.50 -61.35 -27.04
C TYR A 642 11.16 -61.38 -25.64
N TRP A 643 10.29 -61.37 -24.62
CA TRP A 643 10.37 -61.95 -23.26
C TRP A 643 10.93 -61.13 -22.06
N ASP A 644 10.03 -60.99 -21.06
CA ASP A 644 10.10 -61.27 -19.62
C ASP A 644 11.34 -60.87 -18.79
N GLU A 645 11.12 -60.04 -17.75
CA GLU A 645 10.89 -60.45 -16.34
C GLU A 645 10.42 -59.26 -15.48
#